data_AF-A0A3P6ZQZ4-F1
#
_entry.id   AF-A0A3P6ZQZ4-F1
#
_cell.length_a   1.000
_cell.length_b   1.000
_cell.length_c   1.000
_cell.angle_alpha   90.00
_cell.angle_beta   90.00
_cell.angle_gamma   90.00
#
_symmetry.space_group_name_H-M   'P 1'
#
loop_
_entity.id
_entity.type
_entity.pdbx_description
1 polymer ?
#
loop_
_entity_poly.entity_id
_entity_poly.type
_entity_poly.pdbx_seq_one_letter_code
_entity_poly.pdbx_strand_id
1 'polypeptide(L)'
;MCATNSGNGGPEFFEHLPFVDRGSLPEPEELFYAAENRIFSALRNAAETPVENTSPTDTPETETDSLEGLQATEAQLTKVELEGGESVVEEILSAEPSSWHNGCPAEQLFSQHQDVLRTPAAYTALIRGAARFGAADRAWELAKEALNSSIKLPLCVYNDLLRCTHECSVEKDIWTRLLEGFELLRASKLRPDALTFSSALHSLHKSNLKAIDNEDGSPQNFTDKALGLLEEAKRLGIQPTLGLYANLLRAVVTSRISKTGQAYRLTEILADILADVENSWDCLSRADVFSSVDDYEFASTAMFCATVDTSSAVSIRLVQRVYDLVHTRCGDRRFLFRNSVDARGFYARYLITVMLNGVGGVEQLAELYHNHRPIFQGNQRAYEVLAHRLKASIFRWTDALEKVNTRKEKFDGATLENLEGEASKAFETLGEMIFDFVAMSAKMPQRLPFYISDSLMTFSFVDPWVEIRTPLLPGRSCLRSISEEGCRSAHKAAVAFAELFRCHEARLASFSSDKVQSFKPLTTAELTALVRMVLHPTAFNTGRPDGQQSVAQREANERALNCASDLLMLNKDPMIRERSRTSDVGAMEMLRSCWFTSSQSVTERVWSVLEYLAGLKYISGRCAQHVFVEDGSLWRVLDAAEASLVPEGKTRAEVGIPANSPQIQIINAVRTKFKEHVASNTPE
;
A
#
# COMPACT_ATOMS: atom_id res chain seq x y z
N MET A 1 -18.51 6.81 -34.66
CA MET A 1 -17.77 5.61 -35.10
C MET A 1 -16.25 5.82 -35.23
N CYS A 2 -15.65 6.85 -34.63
CA CYS A 2 -14.18 6.99 -34.57
C CYS A 2 -13.74 7.41 -33.17
N ALA A 3 -13.67 6.43 -32.26
CA ALA A 3 -12.88 6.53 -31.03
C ALA A 3 -12.00 5.29 -30.80
N THR A 4 -11.97 4.34 -31.74
CA THR A 4 -11.30 3.03 -31.56
C THR A 4 -10.28 2.70 -32.64
N ASN A 5 -10.01 3.58 -33.60
CA ASN A 5 -8.96 3.33 -34.58
C ASN A 5 -7.66 4.04 -34.20
N SER A 6 -6.78 3.25 -33.58
CA SER A 6 -5.32 3.30 -33.71
C SER A 6 -4.63 4.64 -33.46
N GLY A 7 -3.88 4.70 -32.36
CA GLY A 7 -2.98 5.80 -32.01
C GLY A 7 -1.88 6.03 -33.03
N ASN A 8 -2.19 6.78 -34.09
CA ASN A 8 -1.22 7.61 -34.80
C ASN A 8 -1.55 9.08 -34.51
N GLY A 9 -1.32 9.49 -33.26
CA GLY A 9 -1.36 10.89 -32.85
C GLY A 9 -0.10 11.60 -33.31
N GLY A 10 0.02 11.89 -34.60
CA GLY A 10 1.01 12.84 -35.10
C GLY A 10 0.66 14.27 -34.67
N PRO A 11 1.60 15.25 -34.77
CA PRO A 11 1.34 16.65 -34.45
C PRO A 11 0.16 17.26 -35.21
N GLU A 12 -0.22 16.68 -36.37
CA GLU A 12 -1.36 17.10 -37.18
C GLU A 12 -2.62 16.21 -37.05
N PHE A 13 -2.65 15.22 -36.15
CA PHE A 13 -3.78 14.28 -36.03
C PHE A 13 -5.11 15.00 -35.76
N PHE A 14 -5.06 16.12 -35.04
CA PHE A 14 -6.22 16.94 -34.68
C PHE A 14 -6.43 18.15 -35.61
N GLU A 15 -5.58 18.39 -36.60
CA GLU A 15 -5.72 19.52 -37.55
C GLU A 15 -6.72 19.23 -38.66
N HIS A 16 -6.91 17.96 -39.04
CA HIS A 16 -7.74 17.56 -40.18
C HIS A 16 -9.06 16.87 -39.79
N LEU A 17 -9.40 16.81 -38.50
CA LEU A 17 -10.68 16.26 -38.03
C LEU A 17 -11.79 17.31 -38.09
N PRO A 18 -12.99 16.98 -38.63
CA PRO A 18 -14.07 17.95 -38.89
C PRO A 18 -14.87 18.35 -37.63
N PHE A 19 -14.33 18.10 -36.43
CA PHE A 19 -15.02 18.41 -35.17
C PHE A 19 -14.54 19.75 -34.61
N VAL A 20 -15.45 20.72 -34.60
CA VAL A 20 -15.23 22.10 -34.14
C VAL A 20 -15.25 22.20 -32.60
N ASP A 21 -15.70 21.16 -31.89
CA ASP A 21 -15.81 21.19 -30.42
C ASP A 21 -14.76 20.31 -29.74
N ARG A 22 -13.57 20.88 -29.54
CA ARG A 22 -12.45 20.27 -28.82
C ARG A 22 -12.69 20.18 -27.30
N GLY A 23 -13.73 20.85 -26.76
CA GLY A 23 -14.06 20.84 -25.33
C GLY A 23 -14.82 19.60 -24.85
N SER A 24 -15.14 18.68 -25.77
CA SER A 24 -15.87 17.43 -25.50
C SER A 24 -14.98 16.19 -25.40
N LEU A 25 -13.66 16.33 -25.65
CA LEU A 25 -12.69 15.25 -25.44
C LEU A 25 -12.30 15.21 -23.96
N PRO A 26 -12.26 14.02 -23.33
CA PRO A 26 -11.80 13.92 -21.95
C PRO A 26 -10.35 14.42 -21.85
N GLU A 27 -10.06 15.14 -20.77
CA GLU A 27 -8.73 15.69 -20.57
C GLU A 27 -7.70 14.54 -20.47
N PRO A 28 -6.43 14.75 -20.89
CA PRO A 28 -5.41 13.71 -20.82
C PRO A 28 -5.24 13.11 -19.41
N GLU A 29 -5.46 13.90 -18.36
CA GLU A 29 -5.46 13.42 -16.97
C GLU A 29 -6.67 12.54 -16.66
N GLU A 30 -7.87 12.88 -17.14
CA GLU A 30 -9.07 12.06 -16.99
C GLU A 30 -8.91 10.69 -17.66
N LEU A 31 -8.27 10.63 -18.83
CA LEU A 31 -7.95 9.38 -19.52
C LEU A 31 -6.96 8.52 -18.74
N PHE A 32 -5.96 9.13 -18.09
CA PHE A 32 -4.99 8.41 -17.27
C PHE A 32 -5.62 7.76 -16.03
N TYR A 33 -6.59 8.44 -15.41
CA TYR A 33 -7.35 7.94 -14.25
C TYR A 33 -8.63 7.17 -14.61
N ALA A 34 -8.98 7.04 -15.90
CA ALA A 34 -10.24 6.42 -16.32
C ALA A 34 -10.38 4.96 -15.85
N ALA A 35 -9.29 4.19 -15.89
CA ALA A 35 -9.25 2.81 -15.41
C ALA A 35 -9.56 2.73 -13.91
N GLU A 36 -8.91 3.57 -13.12
CA GLU A 36 -9.11 3.67 -11.68
C GLU A 36 -10.52 4.15 -11.31
N ASN A 37 -11.04 5.13 -12.03
CA ASN A 37 -12.41 5.61 -11.84
C ASN A 37 -13.45 4.53 -12.13
N ARG A 38 -13.22 3.66 -13.14
CA ARG A 38 -14.07 2.50 -13.39
C ARG A 38 -14.04 1.51 -12.22
N ILE A 39 -12.86 1.18 -11.71
CA ILE A 39 -12.70 0.30 -10.54
C ILE A 39 -13.47 0.87 -9.34
N PHE A 40 -13.27 2.15 -9.01
CA PHE A 40 -13.99 2.77 -7.89
C PHE A 40 -15.49 2.85 -8.11
N SER A 41 -15.95 3.08 -9.34
CA SER A 41 -17.38 3.09 -9.66
C SER A 41 -17.98 1.70 -9.50
N ALA A 42 -17.30 0.65 -9.96
CA ALA A 42 -17.73 -0.74 -9.83
C ALA A 42 -17.79 -1.17 -8.36
N LEU A 43 -16.76 -0.84 -7.57
CA LEU A 43 -16.73 -1.11 -6.13
C LEU A 43 -17.83 -0.37 -5.37
N ARG A 44 -18.13 0.89 -5.75
CA ARG A 44 -19.25 1.66 -5.18
C ARG A 44 -20.58 0.98 -5.48
N ASN A 45 -20.80 0.58 -6.73
CA ASN A 45 -22.02 -0.08 -7.15
C ASN A 45 -22.20 -1.44 -6.46
N ALA A 46 -21.11 -2.21 -6.26
CA ALA A 46 -21.13 -3.48 -5.52
C ALA A 46 -21.41 -3.28 -4.01
N ALA A 47 -20.99 -2.17 -3.42
CA ALA A 47 -21.31 -1.83 -2.03
C ALA A 47 -22.77 -1.34 -1.84
N GLU A 48 -23.41 -0.87 -2.91
CA GLU A 48 -24.80 -0.38 -2.91
C GLU A 48 -25.84 -1.47 -3.22
N THR A 49 -25.42 -2.65 -3.71
CA THR A 49 -26.31 -3.81 -3.86
C THR A 49 -26.59 -4.47 -2.49
N PRO A 50 -27.87 -4.64 -2.08
CA PRO A 50 -28.18 -5.30 -0.82
C PRO A 50 -27.80 -6.78 -0.91
N VAL A 51 -26.90 -7.22 -0.04
CA VAL A 51 -26.54 -8.63 0.13
C VAL A 51 -27.78 -9.38 0.62
N GLU A 52 -28.37 -10.22 -0.25
CA GLU A 52 -29.35 -11.22 0.17
C GLU A 52 -28.67 -12.25 1.08
N ASN A 53 -29.37 -12.54 2.18
CA ASN A 53 -28.91 -13.34 3.31
C ASN A 53 -28.30 -14.69 2.93
N THR A 54 -27.02 -14.89 3.25
CA THR A 54 -26.48 -16.22 3.55
C THR A 54 -25.97 -16.22 4.99
N SER A 55 -26.52 -17.14 5.78
CA SER A 55 -26.28 -17.32 7.21
C SER A 55 -24.82 -17.71 7.50
N PRO A 56 -24.22 -17.23 8.61
CA PRO A 56 -22.89 -17.65 9.02
C PRO A 56 -22.97 -18.98 9.77
N THR A 57 -22.19 -19.97 9.32
CA THR A 57 -21.99 -21.22 10.06
C THR A 57 -20.81 -21.03 11.00
N ASP A 58 -21.09 -21.08 12.31
CA ASP A 58 -20.10 -21.03 13.38
C ASP A 58 -19.12 -22.23 13.33
N THR A 59 -17.83 -21.94 13.43
CA THR A 59 -16.84 -22.88 14.00
C THR A 59 -15.94 -22.14 14.98
N PRO A 60 -15.71 -22.65 16.20
CA PRO A 60 -14.98 -21.95 17.25
C PRO A 60 -13.46 -22.10 17.06
N GLU A 61 -12.75 -20.98 17.04
CA GLU A 61 -11.29 -20.94 17.15
C GLU A 61 -10.89 -21.00 18.62
N THR A 62 -10.24 -22.09 19.03
CA THR A 62 -9.48 -22.17 20.28
C THR A 62 -8.07 -21.64 20.04
N GLU A 63 -7.77 -20.50 20.64
CA GLU A 63 -6.43 -19.94 20.81
C GLU A 63 -5.58 -20.85 21.71
N THR A 64 -4.43 -21.30 21.22
CA THR A 64 -3.30 -21.68 22.07
C THR A 64 -2.05 -21.02 21.55
N ASP A 65 -1.60 -20.01 22.30
CA ASP A 65 -0.29 -19.39 22.22
C ASP A 65 0.82 -20.44 22.31
N SER A 66 1.68 -20.50 21.29
CA SER A 66 3.03 -21.03 21.45
C SER A 66 3.99 -20.40 20.45
N LEU A 67 5.13 -19.96 20.98
CA LEU A 67 6.18 -19.11 20.42
C LEU A 67 7.06 -19.74 19.32
N GLU A 68 6.53 -20.69 18.54
CA GLU A 68 7.28 -21.40 17.47
C GLU A 68 6.78 -21.10 16.05
N GLY A 69 5.95 -20.07 15.86
CA GLY A 69 5.47 -19.58 14.55
C GLY A 69 6.45 -18.66 13.80
N LEU A 70 7.68 -18.49 14.27
CA LEU A 70 8.63 -17.46 13.80
C LEU A 70 9.44 -17.83 12.54
N GLN A 71 9.10 -18.91 11.81
CA GLN A 71 9.84 -19.33 10.60
C GLN A 71 8.99 -19.82 9.43
N ALA A 72 7.68 -19.61 9.42
CA ALA A 72 6.83 -20.08 8.33
C ALA A 72 5.96 -18.95 7.77
N THR A 73 6.47 -18.19 6.80
CA THR A 73 5.70 -17.62 5.66
C THR A 73 6.62 -16.84 4.72
N GLU A 74 7.26 -17.51 3.77
CA GLU A 74 7.64 -16.90 2.47
C GLU A 74 6.78 -17.49 1.34
N ALA A 75 6.37 -18.76 1.49
CA ALA A 75 5.57 -19.50 0.50
C ALA A 75 4.04 -19.29 0.60
N GLN A 76 3.51 -18.88 1.76
CA GLN A 76 2.07 -18.57 1.90
C GLN A 76 1.73 -17.16 1.44
N LEU A 77 2.68 -16.21 1.56
CA LEU A 77 2.55 -14.81 1.11
C LEU A 77 2.69 -14.64 -0.41
N THR A 78 3.27 -15.62 -1.12
CA THR A 78 3.41 -15.63 -2.58
C THR A 78 2.23 -16.29 -3.29
N LYS A 79 1.44 -17.11 -2.59
CA LYS A 79 0.34 -17.88 -3.22
C LYS A 79 -0.98 -17.12 -3.32
N VAL A 80 -1.19 -16.10 -2.49
CA VAL A 80 -2.44 -15.30 -2.47
C VAL A 80 -2.50 -14.30 -3.64
N GLU A 81 -1.38 -13.98 -4.29
CA GLU A 81 -1.31 -12.99 -5.37
C GLU A 81 -1.70 -13.48 -6.76
N LEU A 82 -1.80 -14.79 -7.00
CA LEU A 82 -2.04 -15.28 -8.36
C LEU A 82 -3.51 -15.37 -8.76
N GLU A 83 -4.47 -15.31 -7.83
CA GLU A 83 -5.85 -15.71 -8.16
C GLU A 83 -6.95 -14.69 -7.80
N GLY A 84 -6.73 -13.77 -6.85
CA GLY A 84 -7.84 -12.97 -6.28
C GLY A 84 -7.97 -11.52 -6.76
N GLY A 85 -6.88 -10.75 -6.71
CA GLY A 85 -6.93 -9.28 -6.86
C GLY A 85 -6.72 -8.76 -8.30
N GLU A 86 -5.77 -9.34 -9.03
CA GLU A 86 -5.50 -8.98 -10.43
C GLU A 86 -6.63 -9.45 -11.36
N SER A 87 -7.25 -10.60 -11.06
CA SER A 87 -8.37 -11.18 -11.83
C SER A 87 -9.61 -10.26 -11.89
N VAL A 88 -10.03 -9.72 -10.74
CA VAL A 88 -11.19 -8.81 -10.65
C VAL A 88 -10.93 -7.46 -11.33
N VAL A 89 -9.69 -6.96 -11.26
CA VAL A 89 -9.31 -5.70 -11.92
C VAL A 89 -9.23 -5.87 -13.43
N GLU A 90 -8.67 -6.98 -13.94
CA GLU A 90 -8.69 -7.36 -15.36
C GLU A 90 -10.13 -7.52 -15.87
N GLU A 91 -11.01 -8.16 -15.10
CA GLU A 91 -12.42 -8.35 -15.44
C GLU A 91 -13.19 -7.02 -15.52
N ILE A 92 -13.00 -6.10 -14.57
CA ILE A 92 -13.63 -4.76 -14.55
C ILE A 92 -13.08 -3.84 -15.66
N LEU A 93 -11.79 -3.97 -16.00
CA LEU A 93 -11.17 -3.17 -17.06
C LEU A 93 -11.47 -3.72 -18.46
N SER A 94 -11.86 -4.99 -18.57
CA SER A 94 -12.39 -5.56 -19.80
C SER A 94 -13.77 -4.93 -20.07
N ALA A 95 -13.80 -3.92 -20.93
CA ALA A 95 -15.06 -3.60 -21.59
C ALA A 95 -15.49 -4.86 -22.35
N GLU A 96 -16.72 -5.36 -22.14
CA GLU A 96 -17.26 -6.53 -22.84
C GLU A 96 -16.76 -6.50 -24.29
N PRO A 97 -15.84 -7.39 -24.69
CA PRO A 97 -15.25 -7.30 -26.00
C PRO A 97 -16.40 -7.52 -26.96
N SER A 98 -16.71 -6.49 -27.76
CA SER A 98 -17.69 -6.63 -28.83
C SER A 98 -17.23 -7.78 -29.71
N SER A 99 -17.86 -8.94 -29.57
CA SER A 99 -17.39 -10.16 -30.19
C SER A 99 -17.82 -10.17 -31.65
N TRP A 100 -16.86 -10.42 -32.54
CA TRP A 100 -17.16 -10.61 -33.94
C TRP A 100 -17.88 -11.93 -34.10
N HIS A 101 -19.08 -11.88 -34.65
CA HIS A 101 -19.82 -13.07 -35.02
C HIS A 101 -20.08 -13.08 -36.52
N ASN A 102 -20.17 -14.29 -37.08
CA ASN A 102 -20.52 -14.47 -38.49
C ASN A 102 -21.89 -13.83 -38.76
N GLY A 103 -22.00 -13.08 -39.85
CA GLY A 103 -23.23 -12.36 -40.20
C GLY A 103 -23.51 -11.10 -39.38
N CYS A 104 -22.50 -10.51 -38.73
CA CYS A 104 -22.61 -9.19 -38.12
C CYS A 104 -22.99 -8.12 -39.18
N PRO A 105 -23.51 -6.94 -38.78
CA PRO A 105 -23.89 -5.89 -39.73
C PRO A 105 -22.78 -5.50 -40.70
N ALA A 106 -21.52 -5.59 -40.28
CA ALA A 106 -20.37 -5.35 -41.16
C ALA A 106 -20.23 -6.39 -42.27
N GLU A 107 -20.41 -7.68 -41.97
CA GLU A 107 -20.40 -8.75 -42.98
C GLU A 107 -21.64 -8.74 -43.86
N GLN A 108 -22.81 -8.40 -43.31
CA GLN A 108 -24.04 -8.23 -44.09
C GLN A 108 -23.88 -7.10 -45.12
N LEU A 109 -23.33 -5.96 -44.70
CA LEU A 109 -23.05 -4.84 -45.60
C LEU A 109 -22.01 -5.23 -46.68
N PHE A 110 -20.95 -5.94 -46.29
CA PHE A 110 -19.93 -6.43 -47.22
C PHE A 110 -20.49 -7.42 -48.26
N SER A 111 -21.38 -8.32 -47.83
CA SER A 111 -22.01 -9.33 -48.71
C SER A 111 -23.12 -8.76 -49.60
N GLN A 112 -23.83 -7.72 -49.16
CA GLN A 112 -24.91 -7.07 -49.92
C GLN A 112 -24.39 -6.14 -51.01
N HIS A 113 -23.24 -5.50 -50.81
CA HIS A 113 -22.66 -4.51 -51.74
C HIS A 113 -21.32 -4.97 -52.32
N GLN A 114 -21.25 -6.21 -52.83
CA GLN A 114 -20.02 -6.80 -53.39
C GLN A 114 -19.42 -5.96 -54.53
N ASP A 115 -20.28 -5.32 -55.33
CA ASP A 115 -19.88 -4.54 -56.51
C ASP A 115 -19.09 -3.28 -56.15
N VAL A 116 -19.31 -2.73 -54.95
CA VAL A 116 -18.67 -1.48 -54.48
C VAL A 116 -17.60 -1.75 -53.42
N LEU A 117 -17.77 -2.82 -52.62
CA LEU A 117 -16.96 -3.06 -51.43
C LEU A 117 -15.84 -4.08 -51.63
N ARG A 118 -15.66 -4.69 -52.81
CA ARG A 118 -14.46 -5.50 -53.11
C ARG A 118 -13.22 -4.65 -53.45
N THR A 119 -12.95 -3.65 -52.61
CA THR A 119 -11.77 -2.80 -52.70
C THR A 119 -10.71 -3.23 -51.68
N PRO A 120 -9.42 -2.93 -51.92
CA PRO A 120 -8.36 -3.18 -50.95
C PRO A 120 -8.65 -2.55 -49.57
N ALA A 121 -9.25 -1.36 -49.54
CA ALA A 121 -9.57 -0.65 -48.31
C ALA A 121 -10.67 -1.33 -47.50
N ALA A 122 -11.71 -1.84 -48.16
CA ALA A 122 -12.81 -2.55 -47.51
C ALA A 122 -12.38 -3.93 -46.98
N TYR A 123 -11.61 -4.71 -47.76
CA TYR A 123 -11.00 -5.95 -47.23
C TYR A 123 -10.07 -5.65 -46.06
N THR A 124 -9.27 -4.59 -46.14
CA THR A 124 -8.40 -4.16 -45.03
C THR A 124 -9.22 -3.86 -43.78
N ALA A 125 -10.30 -3.08 -43.88
CA ALA A 125 -11.14 -2.75 -42.74
C ALA A 125 -11.82 -4.00 -42.15
N LEU A 126 -12.34 -4.89 -42.99
CA LEU A 126 -13.04 -6.10 -42.56
C LEU A 126 -12.10 -7.10 -41.88
N ILE A 127 -10.91 -7.35 -42.45
CA ILE A 127 -9.92 -8.25 -41.86
C ILE A 127 -9.43 -7.70 -40.53
N ARG A 128 -9.12 -6.40 -40.45
CA ARG A 128 -8.67 -5.78 -39.20
C ARG A 128 -9.75 -5.77 -38.12
N GLY A 129 -11.02 -5.59 -38.51
CA GLY A 129 -12.16 -5.75 -37.61
C GLY A 129 -12.23 -7.18 -37.06
N ALA A 130 -12.32 -8.18 -37.94
CA ALA A 130 -12.41 -9.58 -37.54
C ALA A 130 -11.23 -10.01 -36.63
N ALA A 131 -10.00 -9.59 -36.95
CA ALA A 131 -8.80 -9.92 -36.18
C ALA A 131 -8.77 -9.29 -34.77
N ARG A 132 -9.35 -8.10 -34.58
CA ARG A 132 -9.33 -7.39 -33.29
C ARG A 132 -10.47 -7.77 -32.34
N PHE A 133 -11.52 -8.35 -32.90
CA PHE A 133 -12.77 -8.65 -32.18
C PHE A 133 -12.98 -10.16 -32.02
N GLY A 134 -11.90 -10.96 -31.95
CA GLY A 134 -11.99 -12.36 -31.55
C GLY A 134 -12.33 -13.37 -32.66
N ALA A 135 -12.39 -12.96 -33.93
CA ALA A 135 -12.68 -13.85 -35.06
C ALA A 135 -11.46 -14.07 -35.96
N ALA A 136 -10.41 -14.65 -35.37
CA ALA A 136 -9.15 -14.90 -36.05
C ALA A 136 -9.30 -15.79 -37.30
N ASP A 137 -10.03 -16.91 -37.21
CA ASP A 137 -10.20 -17.82 -38.36
C ASP A 137 -10.86 -17.11 -39.54
N ARG A 138 -11.86 -16.27 -39.27
CA ARG A 138 -12.55 -15.47 -40.28
C ARG A 138 -11.62 -14.44 -40.91
N ALA A 139 -10.77 -13.78 -40.12
CA ALA A 139 -9.77 -12.85 -40.63
C ALA A 139 -8.82 -13.54 -41.62
N TRP A 140 -8.38 -14.76 -41.31
CA TRP A 140 -7.53 -15.56 -42.20
C TRP A 140 -8.24 -16.02 -43.48
N GLU A 141 -9.52 -16.37 -43.41
CA GLU A 141 -10.33 -16.67 -44.61
C GLU A 141 -10.43 -15.48 -45.54
N LEU A 142 -10.78 -14.30 -44.99
CA LEU A 142 -10.92 -13.06 -45.74
C LEU A 142 -9.60 -12.62 -46.38
N ALA A 143 -8.47 -12.83 -45.70
CA ALA A 143 -7.14 -12.58 -46.24
C ALA A 143 -6.81 -13.49 -47.44
N LYS A 144 -7.18 -14.78 -47.36
CA LYS A 144 -7.02 -15.72 -48.48
C LYS A 144 -7.95 -15.37 -49.65
N GLU A 145 -9.19 -14.97 -49.38
CA GLU A 145 -10.14 -14.52 -50.41
C GLU A 145 -9.60 -13.30 -51.18
N ALA A 146 -9.07 -12.32 -50.45
CA ALA A 146 -8.45 -11.14 -51.05
C ALA A 146 -7.23 -11.51 -51.91
N LEU A 147 -6.38 -12.42 -51.43
CA LEU A 147 -5.19 -12.86 -52.17
C LEU A 147 -5.55 -13.66 -53.42
N ASN A 148 -6.54 -14.56 -53.34
CA ASN A 148 -7.08 -15.29 -54.49
C ASN A 148 -7.68 -14.36 -55.54
N SER A 149 -8.25 -13.23 -55.08
CA SER A 149 -8.79 -12.18 -55.94
C SER A 149 -7.71 -11.20 -56.46
N SER A 150 -6.42 -11.50 -56.24
CA SER A 150 -5.28 -10.66 -56.62
C SER A 150 -5.31 -9.22 -56.03
N ILE A 151 -5.97 -9.05 -54.89
CA ILE A 151 -6.07 -7.76 -54.18
C ILE A 151 -4.81 -7.57 -53.33
N LYS A 152 -4.13 -6.43 -53.50
CA LYS A 152 -2.94 -6.08 -52.71
C LYS A 152 -3.35 -5.55 -51.34
N LEU A 153 -3.04 -6.29 -50.29
CA LEU A 153 -3.28 -5.89 -48.90
C LEU A 153 -2.09 -5.10 -48.34
N PRO A 154 -2.32 -4.09 -47.49
CA PRO A 154 -1.26 -3.34 -46.83
C PRO A 154 -0.62 -4.12 -45.67
N LEU A 155 0.58 -3.71 -45.25
CA LEU A 155 1.36 -4.36 -44.17
C LEU A 155 0.57 -4.50 -42.86
N CYS A 156 -0.24 -3.50 -42.52
CA CYS A 156 -1.03 -3.52 -41.28
C CYS A 156 -1.98 -4.71 -41.18
N VAL A 157 -2.48 -5.23 -42.31
CA VAL A 157 -3.34 -6.44 -42.32
C VAL A 157 -2.55 -7.66 -41.89
N TYR A 158 -1.32 -7.83 -42.37
CA TYR A 158 -0.46 -8.94 -41.97
C TYR A 158 -0.05 -8.83 -40.50
N ASN A 159 0.20 -7.62 -40.01
CA ASN A 159 0.49 -7.40 -38.59
C ASN A 159 -0.71 -7.79 -37.69
N ASP A 160 -1.93 -7.36 -38.04
CA ASP A 160 -3.15 -7.73 -37.30
C ASP A 160 -3.43 -9.26 -37.41
N LEU A 161 -3.19 -9.91 -38.56
CA LEU A 161 -3.29 -11.37 -38.72
C LEU A 161 -2.29 -12.14 -37.83
N LEU A 162 -1.03 -11.70 -37.81
CA LEU A 162 -0.01 -12.29 -36.93
C LEU A 162 -0.41 -12.14 -35.46
N ARG A 163 -0.99 -11.00 -35.06
CA ARG A 163 -1.42 -10.71 -33.69
C ARG A 163 -2.60 -11.57 -33.21
N CYS A 164 -3.56 -11.88 -34.08
CA CYS A 164 -4.73 -12.71 -33.74
C CYS A 164 -4.48 -14.22 -33.90
N THR A 165 -3.28 -14.64 -34.29
CA THR A 165 -2.96 -16.07 -34.57
C THR A 165 -3.25 -16.99 -33.38
N HIS A 166 -3.06 -16.51 -32.15
CA HIS A 166 -3.29 -17.26 -30.92
C HIS A 166 -4.78 -17.55 -30.60
N GLU A 167 -5.73 -17.00 -31.38
CA GLU A 167 -7.17 -17.22 -31.25
C GLU A 167 -7.73 -18.14 -32.34
N CYS A 168 -6.90 -18.64 -33.25
CA CYS A 168 -7.36 -19.56 -34.29
C CYS A 168 -7.80 -20.90 -33.67
N SER A 169 -8.94 -21.44 -34.11
CA SER A 169 -9.54 -22.68 -33.59
C SER A 169 -8.79 -23.94 -34.02
N VAL A 170 -7.92 -23.83 -35.03
CA VAL A 170 -7.31 -24.99 -35.70
C VAL A 170 -6.15 -25.56 -34.87
N GLU A 171 -6.14 -26.88 -34.64
CA GLU A 171 -5.13 -27.70 -33.93
C GLU A 171 -3.67 -27.61 -34.45
N LYS A 172 -3.34 -26.69 -35.35
CA LYS A 172 -1.97 -26.51 -35.85
C LYS A 172 -1.11 -25.80 -34.79
N ASP A 173 0.15 -26.22 -34.66
CA ASP A 173 1.18 -25.46 -33.91
C ASP A 173 1.16 -24.00 -34.37
N ILE A 174 0.96 -23.09 -33.41
CA ILE A 174 0.89 -21.64 -33.61
C ILE A 174 2.13 -21.12 -34.33
N TRP A 175 3.30 -21.72 -34.10
CA TRP A 175 4.50 -21.38 -34.85
C TRP A 175 4.37 -21.64 -36.36
N THR A 176 3.76 -22.76 -36.75
CA THR A 176 3.53 -23.07 -38.16
C THR A 176 2.62 -22.03 -38.80
N ARG A 177 1.62 -21.56 -38.05
CA ARG A 177 0.70 -20.52 -38.51
C ARG A 177 1.37 -19.15 -38.63
N LEU A 178 2.26 -18.80 -37.70
CA LEU A 178 3.09 -17.59 -37.80
C LEU A 178 4.01 -17.65 -39.02
N LEU A 179 4.64 -18.81 -39.30
CA LEU A 179 5.44 -19.01 -40.51
C LEU A 179 4.60 -18.85 -41.79
N GLU A 180 3.38 -19.42 -41.83
CA GLU A 180 2.44 -19.17 -42.93
C GLU A 180 2.18 -17.66 -43.13
N GLY A 181 2.04 -16.90 -42.04
CA GLY A 181 1.87 -15.43 -42.10
C GLY A 181 3.09 -14.69 -42.67
N PHE A 182 4.31 -15.04 -42.24
CA PHE A 182 5.55 -14.48 -42.79
C PHE A 182 5.75 -14.87 -44.27
N GLU A 183 5.37 -16.07 -44.66
CA GLU A 183 5.39 -16.52 -46.05
C GLU A 183 4.44 -15.71 -46.94
N LEU A 184 3.23 -15.40 -46.45
CA LEU A 184 2.29 -14.53 -47.16
C LEU A 184 2.83 -13.10 -47.32
N LEU A 185 3.48 -12.56 -46.29
CA LEU A 185 4.12 -11.25 -46.32
C LEU A 185 5.26 -11.23 -47.37
N ARG A 186 6.08 -12.28 -47.40
CA ARG A 186 7.16 -12.48 -48.38
C ARG A 186 6.63 -12.60 -49.79
N ALA A 187 5.59 -13.41 -50.02
CA ALA A 187 4.94 -13.56 -51.32
C ALA A 187 4.36 -12.24 -51.83
N SER A 188 3.88 -11.39 -50.92
CA SER A 188 3.33 -10.06 -51.21
C SER A 188 4.41 -8.99 -51.42
N LYS A 189 5.70 -9.34 -51.30
CA LYS A 189 6.86 -8.46 -51.48
C LYS A 189 6.84 -7.22 -50.56
N LEU A 190 6.29 -7.37 -49.36
CA LEU A 190 6.29 -6.32 -48.34
C LEU A 190 7.51 -6.47 -47.43
N ARG A 191 8.05 -5.36 -46.93
CA ARG A 191 9.14 -5.37 -45.95
C ARG A 191 8.51 -5.41 -44.54
N PRO A 192 8.89 -6.36 -43.67
CA PRO A 192 8.40 -6.39 -42.29
C PRO A 192 8.92 -5.18 -41.51
N ASP A 193 8.13 -4.73 -40.54
CA ASP A 193 8.47 -3.66 -39.60
C ASP A 193 8.58 -4.19 -38.16
N ALA A 194 8.92 -3.32 -37.20
CA ALA A 194 9.01 -3.71 -35.80
C ALA A 194 7.67 -4.23 -35.25
N LEU A 195 6.54 -3.70 -35.75
CA LEU A 195 5.21 -4.14 -35.36
C LEU A 195 4.90 -5.56 -35.86
N THR A 196 5.42 -5.98 -37.02
CA THR A 196 5.32 -7.36 -37.53
C THR A 196 5.91 -8.35 -36.52
N PHE A 197 7.14 -8.10 -36.06
CA PHE A 197 7.81 -8.96 -35.09
C PHE A 197 7.16 -8.90 -33.70
N SER A 198 6.76 -7.70 -33.25
CA SER A 198 6.04 -7.53 -31.98
C SER A 198 4.71 -8.30 -31.97
N SER A 199 3.96 -8.27 -33.09
CA SER A 199 2.69 -9.00 -33.23
C SER A 199 2.86 -10.52 -33.19
N ALA A 200 3.93 -11.04 -33.79
CA ALA A 200 4.27 -12.46 -33.71
C ALA A 200 4.62 -12.89 -32.27
N LEU A 201 5.45 -12.09 -31.57
CA LEU A 201 5.81 -12.33 -30.17
C LEU A 201 4.58 -12.27 -29.24
N HIS A 202 3.66 -11.33 -29.49
CA HIS A 202 2.40 -11.23 -28.75
C HIS A 202 1.58 -12.52 -28.83
N SER A 203 1.43 -13.08 -30.05
CA SER A 203 0.73 -14.35 -30.25
C SER A 203 1.41 -15.53 -29.56
N LEU A 204 2.75 -15.60 -29.57
CA LEU A 204 3.50 -16.64 -28.86
C LEU A 204 3.26 -16.57 -27.35
N HIS A 205 3.30 -15.36 -26.77
CA HIS A 205 3.03 -15.16 -25.35
C HIS A 205 1.59 -15.53 -24.97
N LYS A 206 0.59 -15.02 -25.68
CA LYS A 206 -0.84 -15.29 -25.38
C LYS A 206 -1.20 -16.77 -25.56
N SER A 207 -0.57 -17.45 -26.52
CA SER A 207 -0.67 -18.90 -26.65
C SER A 207 -0.19 -19.63 -25.40
N ASN A 208 0.96 -19.23 -24.85
CA ASN A 208 1.52 -19.87 -23.66
C ASN A 208 0.64 -19.63 -22.43
N LEU A 209 0.00 -18.47 -22.31
CA LEU A 209 -0.97 -18.22 -21.24
C LEU A 209 -2.18 -19.15 -21.34
N LYS A 210 -2.81 -19.27 -22.53
CA LYS A 210 -3.94 -20.19 -22.74
C LYS A 210 -3.57 -21.65 -22.45
N ALA A 211 -2.32 -22.05 -22.68
CA ALA A 211 -1.86 -23.40 -22.39
C ALA A 211 -1.63 -23.64 -20.88
N ILE A 212 -1.39 -22.59 -20.09
CA ILE A 212 -1.29 -22.67 -18.62
C ILE A 212 -2.68 -22.79 -17.99
N ASP A 213 -3.68 -22.05 -18.51
CA ASP A 213 -5.05 -22.06 -17.97
C ASP A 213 -5.80 -23.37 -18.25
N ASN A 214 -5.43 -24.10 -19.30
CA ASN A 214 -6.00 -25.40 -19.62
C ASN A 214 -5.15 -26.51 -18.97
N GLU A 215 -5.64 -27.13 -17.88
CA GLU A 215 -4.93 -28.19 -17.12
C GLU A 215 -4.44 -29.38 -17.96
N ASP A 216 -5.00 -29.59 -19.16
CA ASP A 216 -4.66 -30.67 -20.10
C ASP A 216 -3.63 -30.28 -21.19
N GLY A 217 -3.21 -29.01 -21.26
CA GLY A 217 -2.28 -28.52 -22.29
C GLY A 217 -0.83 -28.81 -21.97
N SER A 218 -0.11 -29.54 -22.83
CA SER A 218 1.36 -29.57 -22.73
C SER A 218 1.92 -28.19 -23.14
N PRO A 219 2.56 -27.45 -22.23
CA PRO A 219 3.00 -26.10 -22.54
C PRO A 219 4.20 -26.14 -23.50
N GLN A 220 4.09 -25.39 -24.59
CA GLN A 220 5.13 -25.36 -25.63
C GLN A 220 6.20 -24.31 -25.28
N ASN A 221 7.47 -24.71 -25.29
CA ASN A 221 8.57 -23.77 -25.06
C ASN A 221 8.85 -22.98 -26.34
N PHE A 222 8.30 -21.76 -26.43
CA PHE A 222 8.53 -20.85 -27.54
C PHE A 222 9.71 -19.88 -27.32
N THR A 223 10.51 -20.07 -26.27
CA THR A 223 11.60 -19.15 -25.92
C THR A 223 12.64 -19.02 -27.03
N ASP A 224 13.11 -20.15 -27.58
CA ASP A 224 14.10 -20.19 -28.66
C ASP A 224 13.59 -19.46 -29.90
N LYS A 225 12.31 -19.66 -30.22
CA LYS A 225 11.63 -19.03 -31.36
C LYS A 225 11.48 -17.53 -31.15
N ALA A 226 11.16 -17.10 -29.93
CA ALA A 226 11.03 -15.69 -29.57
C ALA A 226 12.37 -14.94 -29.63
N LEU A 227 13.45 -15.55 -29.12
CA LEU A 227 14.80 -15.00 -29.23
C LEU A 227 15.26 -14.93 -30.70
N GLY A 228 15.00 -15.98 -31.48
CA GLY A 228 15.28 -15.99 -32.92
C GLY A 228 14.55 -14.89 -33.70
N LEU A 229 13.31 -14.55 -33.32
CA LEU A 229 12.58 -13.43 -33.93
C LEU A 229 13.24 -12.06 -33.64
N LEU A 230 13.78 -11.86 -32.44
CA LEU A 230 14.52 -10.64 -32.11
C LEU A 230 15.83 -10.56 -32.91
N GLU A 231 16.59 -11.65 -32.97
CA GLU A 231 17.83 -11.71 -33.73
C GLU A 231 17.60 -11.45 -35.22
N GLU A 232 16.53 -12.00 -35.78
CA GLU A 232 16.12 -11.77 -37.16
C GLU A 232 15.73 -10.30 -37.41
N ALA A 233 14.98 -9.68 -36.50
CA ALA A 233 14.66 -8.26 -36.59
C ALA A 233 15.93 -7.39 -36.60
N LYS A 234 16.89 -7.68 -35.70
CA LYS A 234 18.20 -7.02 -35.66
C LYS A 234 19.00 -7.25 -36.94
N ARG A 235 18.99 -8.48 -37.49
CA ARG A 235 19.66 -8.84 -38.76
C ARG A 235 19.11 -8.07 -39.97
N LEU A 236 17.81 -7.77 -39.98
CA LEU A 236 17.14 -6.97 -41.01
C LEU A 236 17.36 -5.45 -40.84
N GLY A 237 18.12 -5.04 -39.81
CA GLY A 237 18.39 -3.64 -39.48
C GLY A 237 17.16 -2.91 -38.92
N ILE A 238 16.19 -3.64 -38.36
CA ILE A 238 15.01 -3.07 -37.73
C ILE A 238 15.37 -2.79 -36.27
N GLN A 239 15.22 -1.53 -35.84
CA GLN A 239 15.42 -1.14 -34.45
C GLN A 239 14.28 -1.71 -33.59
N PRO A 240 14.58 -2.51 -32.56
CA PRO A 240 13.55 -3.03 -31.65
C PRO A 240 12.82 -1.90 -30.91
N THR A 241 11.49 -1.96 -30.87
CA THR A 241 10.67 -1.03 -30.06
C THR A 241 10.49 -1.56 -28.64
N LEU A 242 10.00 -0.70 -27.74
CA LEU A 242 9.69 -1.09 -26.37
C LEU A 242 8.66 -2.22 -26.28
N GLY A 243 7.64 -2.20 -27.13
CA GLY A 243 6.61 -3.22 -27.21
C GLY A 243 7.15 -4.55 -27.74
N LEU A 244 8.14 -4.52 -28.64
CA LEU A 244 8.83 -5.74 -29.08
C LEU A 244 9.59 -6.37 -27.91
N TYR A 245 10.35 -5.57 -27.15
CA TYR A 245 11.02 -6.05 -25.95
C TYR A 245 10.05 -6.52 -24.87
N ALA A 246 8.92 -5.83 -24.67
CA ALA A 246 7.89 -6.22 -23.71
C ALA A 246 7.29 -7.59 -24.06
N ASN A 247 6.88 -7.79 -25.31
CA ASN A 247 6.32 -9.06 -25.78
C ASN A 247 7.36 -10.19 -25.75
N LEU A 248 8.64 -9.90 -26.01
CA LEU A 248 9.72 -10.87 -25.86
C LEU A 248 9.87 -11.30 -24.39
N LEU A 249 9.99 -10.35 -23.47
CA LEU A 249 10.12 -10.63 -22.04
C LEU A 249 8.95 -11.46 -21.52
N ARG A 250 7.72 -11.12 -21.93
CA ARG A 250 6.52 -11.90 -21.62
C ARG A 250 6.58 -13.32 -22.17
N ALA A 251 6.97 -13.50 -23.43
CA ALA A 251 7.10 -14.83 -24.02
C ALA A 251 8.09 -15.70 -23.24
N VAL A 252 9.25 -15.13 -22.87
CA VAL A 252 10.29 -15.82 -22.08
C VAL A 252 9.78 -16.17 -20.68
N VAL A 253 9.08 -15.25 -20.00
CA VAL A 253 8.57 -15.47 -18.64
C VAL A 253 7.45 -16.52 -18.62
N THR A 254 6.48 -16.45 -19.53
CA THR A 254 5.40 -17.43 -19.58
C THR A 254 5.93 -18.83 -19.89
N SER A 255 6.99 -18.94 -20.71
CA SER A 255 7.68 -20.21 -20.93
C SER A 255 8.46 -20.74 -19.72
N ARG A 256 8.88 -19.88 -18.78
CA ARG A 256 9.49 -20.31 -17.50
C ARG A 256 8.49 -20.87 -16.49
N ILE A 257 7.28 -20.29 -16.42
CA ILE A 257 6.20 -20.75 -15.53
C ILE A 257 5.80 -22.20 -15.91
N SER A 258 5.91 -22.52 -17.20
CA SER A 258 5.85 -23.85 -17.77
C SER A 258 7.15 -24.65 -17.53
N LYS A 259 7.23 -25.43 -16.45
CA LYS A 259 8.41 -26.22 -16.05
C LYS A 259 9.06 -27.05 -17.19
N THR A 260 10.32 -26.77 -17.53
CA THR A 260 11.37 -27.77 -17.85
C THR A 260 12.76 -27.12 -17.73
N GLY A 261 13.76 -27.90 -17.29
CA GLY A 261 15.10 -27.48 -16.83
C GLY A 261 16.06 -26.83 -17.84
N GLN A 262 15.58 -25.95 -18.72
CA GLN A 262 16.40 -24.99 -19.47
C GLN A 262 16.01 -23.57 -19.05
N ALA A 263 16.47 -23.18 -17.86
CA ALA A 263 16.28 -21.81 -17.39
C ALA A 263 17.22 -20.88 -18.16
N TYR A 264 16.80 -20.39 -19.32
CA TYR A 264 17.35 -19.14 -19.87
C TYR A 264 17.43 -18.13 -18.75
N ARG A 265 18.60 -17.52 -18.54
CA ARG A 265 18.80 -16.54 -17.47
C ARG A 265 18.07 -15.25 -17.86
N LEU A 266 16.81 -15.14 -17.45
CA LEU A 266 15.94 -13.99 -17.65
C LEU A 266 16.64 -12.68 -17.21
N THR A 267 17.43 -12.75 -16.15
CA THR A 267 18.24 -11.64 -15.66
C THR A 267 19.32 -11.19 -16.65
N GLU A 268 19.95 -12.11 -17.39
CA GLU A 268 20.92 -11.78 -18.45
C GLU A 268 20.21 -11.17 -19.66
N ILE A 269 19.11 -11.78 -20.11
CA ILE A 269 18.29 -11.25 -21.22
C ILE A 269 17.78 -9.84 -20.89
N LEU A 270 17.28 -9.63 -19.67
CA LEU A 270 16.83 -8.32 -19.23
C LEU A 270 18.00 -7.33 -19.12
N ALA A 271 19.18 -7.76 -18.64
CA ALA A 271 20.34 -6.90 -18.56
C ALA A 271 20.79 -6.39 -19.95
N ASP A 272 20.76 -7.27 -20.94
CA ASP A 272 21.11 -6.97 -22.35
C ASP A 272 20.07 -6.04 -22.98
N ILE A 273 18.77 -6.34 -22.79
CA ILE A 273 17.68 -5.46 -23.24
C ILE A 273 17.82 -4.08 -22.61
N LEU A 274 18.06 -3.99 -21.31
CA LEU A 274 18.27 -2.71 -20.64
C LEU A 274 19.51 -1.97 -21.17
N ALA A 275 20.58 -2.68 -21.54
CA ALA A 275 21.75 -2.04 -22.15
C ALA A 275 21.41 -1.47 -23.55
N ASP A 276 20.73 -2.23 -24.40
CA ASP A 276 20.26 -1.78 -25.71
C ASP A 276 19.34 -0.55 -25.59
N VAL A 277 18.40 -0.63 -24.65
CA VAL A 277 17.40 0.39 -24.35
C VAL A 277 18.08 1.66 -23.80
N GLU A 278 18.98 1.53 -22.83
CA GLU A 278 19.74 2.66 -22.27
C GLU A 278 20.60 3.37 -23.32
N ASN A 279 21.20 2.63 -24.26
CA ASN A 279 22.01 3.22 -25.33
C ASN A 279 21.19 3.97 -26.39
N SER A 280 19.93 3.58 -26.57
CA SER A 280 19.01 4.22 -27.51
C SER A 280 18.15 5.32 -26.86
N TRP A 281 18.35 5.58 -25.56
CA TRP A 281 17.42 6.37 -24.73
C TRP A 281 17.62 7.90 -24.82
N ASP A 282 18.77 8.37 -25.30
CA ASP A 282 19.10 9.80 -25.35
C ASP A 282 18.29 10.60 -26.39
N CYS A 283 17.59 9.92 -27.31
CA CYS A 283 16.85 10.54 -28.42
C CYS A 283 15.32 10.34 -28.37
N LEU A 284 14.77 9.76 -27.30
CA LEU A 284 13.34 9.41 -27.23
C LEU A 284 12.47 10.57 -26.70
N SER A 285 11.58 11.09 -27.54
CA SER A 285 10.54 12.06 -27.17
C SER A 285 9.15 11.41 -27.05
N ARG A 286 8.21 12.06 -26.36
CA ARG A 286 6.80 11.60 -26.24
C ARG A 286 6.11 11.36 -27.60
N ALA A 287 6.58 12.01 -28.67
CA ALA A 287 6.03 11.89 -30.02
C ALA A 287 6.60 10.68 -30.80
N ASP A 288 7.76 10.17 -30.41
CA ASP A 288 8.48 9.12 -31.15
C ASP A 288 8.18 7.70 -30.65
N VAL A 289 7.54 7.56 -29.48
CA VAL A 289 7.61 6.33 -28.66
C VAL A 289 6.47 5.34 -28.92
N PHE A 290 5.34 5.74 -29.52
CA PHE A 290 4.12 4.90 -29.48
C PHE A 290 3.67 4.45 -30.86
N SER A 291 4.19 3.28 -31.27
CA SER A 291 3.74 2.55 -32.45
C SER A 291 2.69 1.49 -32.11
N SER A 292 2.70 1.01 -30.85
CA SER A 292 1.82 -0.04 -30.32
C SER A 292 1.36 0.28 -28.91
N VAL A 293 0.20 -0.26 -28.51
CA VAL A 293 -0.26 -0.29 -27.11
C VAL A 293 0.75 -1.02 -26.22
N ASP A 294 1.47 -2.00 -26.78
CA ASP A 294 2.43 -2.83 -26.05
C ASP A 294 3.68 -2.04 -25.60
N ASP A 295 3.97 -0.88 -26.22
CA ASP A 295 5.10 -0.02 -25.86
C ASP A 295 4.96 0.51 -24.41
N TYR A 296 3.72 0.79 -23.97
CA TYR A 296 3.42 1.26 -22.61
C TYR A 296 3.60 0.16 -21.54
N GLU A 297 3.62 -1.10 -21.96
CA GLU A 297 3.64 -2.23 -21.03
C GLU A 297 5.07 -2.71 -20.73
N PHE A 298 6.07 -2.15 -21.42
CA PHE A 298 7.48 -2.48 -21.24
C PHE A 298 7.95 -2.25 -19.80
N ALA A 299 7.72 -1.08 -19.23
CA ALA A 299 8.23 -0.74 -17.89
C ALA A 299 7.68 -1.70 -16.82
N SER A 300 6.38 -1.98 -16.86
CA SER A 300 5.72 -2.93 -15.94
C SER A 300 6.24 -4.35 -16.13
N THR A 301 6.38 -4.80 -17.38
CA THR A 301 6.90 -6.14 -17.72
C THR A 301 8.36 -6.30 -17.30
N ALA A 302 9.20 -5.31 -17.57
CA ALA A 302 10.62 -5.32 -17.20
C ALA A 302 10.78 -5.36 -15.69
N MET A 303 9.99 -4.55 -14.95
CA MET A 303 9.97 -4.59 -13.49
C MET A 303 9.56 -5.98 -12.99
N PHE A 304 8.48 -6.57 -13.55
CA PHE A 304 8.09 -7.93 -13.20
C PHE A 304 9.23 -8.92 -13.39
N CYS A 305 9.86 -8.94 -14.58
CA CYS A 305 10.98 -9.82 -14.90
C CYS A 305 12.16 -9.65 -13.94
N ALA A 306 12.45 -8.42 -13.53
CA ALA A 306 13.51 -8.13 -12.56
C ALA A 306 13.19 -8.68 -11.17
N THR A 307 11.91 -8.79 -10.81
CA THR A 307 11.45 -9.26 -9.49
C THR A 307 11.18 -10.75 -9.38
N VAL A 308 11.13 -11.51 -10.48
CA VAL A 308 10.84 -12.96 -10.45
C VAL A 308 11.86 -13.74 -9.60
N ASP A 309 13.14 -13.41 -9.73
CA ASP A 309 14.24 -14.04 -8.97
C ASP A 309 14.68 -13.11 -7.83
N THR A 310 13.86 -12.96 -6.78
CA THR A 310 14.07 -11.98 -5.69
C THR A 310 15.36 -12.16 -4.89
N SER A 311 15.95 -13.36 -4.86
CA SER A 311 17.07 -13.70 -3.98
C SER A 311 18.46 -13.29 -4.50
N SER A 312 18.57 -12.71 -5.70
CA SER A 312 19.86 -12.38 -6.32
C SER A 312 20.20 -10.90 -6.25
N ALA A 313 21.43 -10.57 -5.83
CA ALA A 313 21.96 -9.21 -5.86
C ALA A 313 21.94 -8.58 -7.28
N VAL A 314 21.94 -9.42 -8.32
CA VAL A 314 21.80 -8.98 -9.72
C VAL A 314 20.39 -8.46 -9.99
N SER A 315 19.36 -9.12 -9.46
CA SER A 315 17.95 -8.73 -9.63
C SER A 315 17.68 -7.35 -9.06
N ILE A 316 18.24 -7.03 -7.88
CA ILE A 316 18.14 -5.71 -7.26
C ILE A 316 18.74 -4.61 -8.16
N ARG A 317 19.92 -4.86 -8.74
CA ARG A 317 20.54 -3.90 -9.67
C ARG A 317 19.68 -3.69 -10.90
N LEU A 318 19.03 -4.74 -11.42
CA LEU A 318 18.11 -4.64 -12.54
C LEU A 318 16.86 -3.84 -12.17
N VAL A 319 16.26 -4.09 -11.00
CA VAL A 319 15.12 -3.32 -10.46
C VAL A 319 15.47 -1.83 -10.38
N GLN A 320 16.66 -1.49 -9.88
CA GLN A 320 17.13 -0.11 -9.82
C GLN A 320 17.33 0.50 -11.21
N ARG A 321 17.95 -0.24 -12.15
CA ARG A 321 18.11 0.21 -13.55
C ARG A 321 16.77 0.51 -14.23
N VAL A 322 15.76 -0.35 -14.02
CA VAL A 322 14.41 -0.12 -14.57
C VAL A 322 13.76 1.11 -13.95
N TYR A 323 13.91 1.33 -12.64
CA TYR A 323 13.43 2.55 -11.98
C TYR A 323 14.12 3.81 -12.52
N ASP A 324 15.45 3.75 -12.69
CA ASP A 324 16.27 4.85 -13.18
C ASP A 324 15.97 5.22 -14.64
N LEU A 325 15.60 4.22 -15.45
CA LEU A 325 15.14 4.40 -16.81
C LEU A 325 13.91 5.33 -16.90
N VAL A 326 13.03 5.25 -15.90
CA VAL A 326 11.80 6.05 -15.80
C VAL A 326 12.03 7.42 -15.16
N HIS A 327 12.99 7.55 -14.22
CA HIS A 327 13.11 8.73 -13.36
C HIS A 327 14.37 9.57 -13.53
N THR A 328 15.56 8.95 -13.52
CA THR A 328 16.80 9.65 -13.17
C THR A 328 17.68 9.94 -14.36
N ARG A 329 17.71 9.08 -15.38
CA ARG A 329 18.76 9.19 -16.41
C ARG A 329 18.50 10.25 -17.48
N CYS A 330 17.24 10.55 -17.83
CA CYS A 330 16.94 11.61 -18.80
C CYS A 330 15.59 12.37 -18.58
N GLY A 331 15.19 12.57 -17.31
CA GLY A 331 13.97 13.32 -16.94
C GLY A 331 12.78 12.43 -16.56
N ASP A 332 11.69 13.06 -16.08
CA ASP A 332 10.47 12.36 -15.67
C ASP A 332 9.74 11.77 -16.89
N ARG A 333 9.78 10.45 -17.04
CA ARG A 333 9.15 9.71 -18.16
C ARG A 333 7.94 8.88 -17.74
N ARG A 334 7.16 9.36 -16.78
CA ARG A 334 5.87 8.74 -16.39
C ARG A 334 4.88 8.54 -17.55
N PHE A 335 5.09 9.19 -18.70
CA PHE A 335 4.33 8.95 -19.93
C PHE A 335 4.47 7.53 -20.50
N LEU A 336 5.43 6.72 -20.01
CA LEU A 336 5.55 5.30 -20.36
C LEU A 336 4.42 4.44 -19.77
N PHE A 337 3.70 4.92 -18.76
CA PHE A 337 2.56 4.20 -18.20
C PHE A 337 1.27 4.55 -18.95
N ARG A 338 0.49 3.52 -19.30
CA ARG A 338 -0.79 3.69 -19.98
C ARG A 338 -1.84 4.34 -19.10
N ASN A 339 -1.88 3.99 -17.81
CA ASN A 339 -2.86 4.46 -16.84
C ASN A 339 -2.26 4.51 -15.42
N SER A 340 -3.03 5.07 -14.47
CA SER A 340 -2.62 5.20 -13.06
C SER A 340 -2.45 3.86 -12.34
N VAL A 341 -3.17 2.82 -12.75
CA VAL A 341 -3.13 1.48 -12.16
C VAL A 341 -1.80 0.79 -12.48
N ASP A 342 -1.37 0.83 -13.74
CA ASP A 342 -0.09 0.29 -14.21
C ASP A 342 1.08 0.97 -13.53
N ALA A 343 1.01 2.31 -13.37
CA ALA A 343 2.00 3.08 -12.64
C ALA A 343 2.06 2.62 -11.17
N ARG A 344 0.92 2.48 -10.49
CA ARG A 344 0.89 2.01 -9.09
C ARG A 344 1.45 0.60 -8.94
N GLY A 345 1.09 -0.31 -9.84
CA GLY A 345 1.63 -1.68 -9.84
C GLY A 345 3.15 -1.69 -9.99
N PHE A 346 3.67 -0.87 -10.91
CA PHE A 346 5.12 -0.70 -11.10
C PHE A 346 5.83 -0.23 -9.83
N TYR A 347 5.35 0.86 -9.21
CA TYR A 347 5.97 1.41 -8.00
C TYR A 347 5.83 0.48 -6.80
N ALA A 348 4.67 -0.15 -6.61
CA ALA A 348 4.46 -1.09 -5.52
C ALA A 348 5.45 -2.26 -5.62
N ARG A 349 5.63 -2.82 -6.82
CA ARG A 349 6.55 -3.92 -7.07
C ARG A 349 8.02 -3.51 -6.83
N TYR A 350 8.42 -2.33 -7.33
CA TYR A 350 9.74 -1.76 -7.04
C TYR A 350 9.99 -1.62 -5.53
N LEU A 351 9.08 -0.95 -4.82
CA LEU A 351 9.22 -0.65 -3.40
C LEU A 351 9.28 -1.92 -2.55
N ILE A 352 8.38 -2.88 -2.80
CA ILE A 352 8.36 -4.17 -2.07
C ILE A 352 9.70 -4.90 -2.27
N THR A 353 10.20 -5.00 -3.50
CA THR A 353 11.46 -5.71 -3.76
C THR A 353 12.67 -5.01 -3.13
N VAL A 354 12.75 -3.69 -3.18
CA VAL A 354 13.86 -2.94 -2.55
C VAL A 354 13.83 -3.09 -1.03
N MET A 355 12.65 -3.00 -0.41
CA MET A 355 12.50 -3.11 1.04
C MET A 355 12.76 -4.52 1.58
N LEU A 356 12.30 -5.57 0.87
CA LEU A 356 12.54 -6.97 1.26
C LEU A 356 14.02 -7.33 1.22
N ASN A 357 14.75 -6.84 0.22
CA ASN A 357 16.17 -7.16 0.03
C ASN A 357 17.13 -6.32 0.91
N GLY A 358 16.60 -5.40 1.70
CA GLY A 358 17.36 -4.68 2.72
C GLY A 358 18.41 -3.71 2.21
N VAL A 359 18.23 -3.17 1.00
CA VAL A 359 19.09 -2.15 0.43
C VAL A 359 18.75 -0.81 1.08
N GLY A 360 19.26 -0.57 2.28
CA GLY A 360 19.19 0.73 2.92
C GLY A 360 18.94 0.73 4.43
N GLY A 361 19.52 1.74 5.09
CA GLY A 361 19.20 2.11 6.47
C GLY A 361 17.84 2.82 6.55
N VAL A 362 17.43 3.18 7.76
CA VAL A 362 16.12 3.81 8.01
C VAL A 362 15.94 5.13 7.24
N GLU A 363 17.01 5.90 7.03
CA GLU A 363 16.96 7.15 6.27
C GLU A 363 16.49 6.92 4.82
N GLN A 364 17.02 5.90 4.15
CA GLN A 364 16.61 5.56 2.79
C GLN A 364 15.16 5.05 2.75
N LEU A 365 14.73 4.31 3.78
CA LEU A 365 13.32 3.89 3.91
C LEU A 365 12.39 5.09 4.07
N ALA A 366 12.80 6.09 4.87
CA ALA A 366 12.06 7.33 5.03
C ALA A 366 11.98 8.09 3.70
N GLU A 367 13.10 8.26 2.99
CA GLU A 367 13.12 8.90 1.67
C GLU A 367 12.21 8.17 0.66
N LEU A 368 12.24 6.84 0.61
CA LEU A 368 11.36 6.04 -0.24
C LEU A 368 9.89 6.28 0.08
N TYR A 369 9.54 6.32 1.36
CA TYR A 369 8.18 6.63 1.81
C TYR A 369 7.75 8.05 1.40
N HIS A 370 8.59 9.06 1.60
CA HIS A 370 8.30 10.44 1.24
C HIS A 370 8.11 10.61 -0.28
N ASN A 371 8.93 9.95 -1.08
CA ASN A 371 8.87 10.02 -2.54
C ASN A 371 7.66 9.30 -3.12
N HIS A 372 7.16 8.26 -2.45
CA HIS A 372 6.08 7.38 -2.97
C HIS A 372 4.88 7.25 -2.02
N ARG A 373 4.61 8.28 -1.21
CA ARG A 373 3.54 8.28 -0.20
C ARG A 373 2.18 7.77 -0.72
N PRO A 374 1.68 8.15 -1.91
CA PRO A 374 0.39 7.66 -2.40
C PRO A 374 0.35 6.13 -2.61
N ILE A 375 1.49 5.51 -2.93
CA ILE A 375 1.59 4.07 -3.18
C ILE A 375 1.46 3.28 -1.89
N PHE A 376 2.12 3.73 -0.82
CA PHE A 376 2.02 3.10 0.51
C PHE A 376 0.62 3.18 1.09
N GLN A 377 -0.13 4.26 0.80
CA GLN A 377 -1.52 4.37 1.23
C GLN A 377 -2.47 3.48 0.40
N GLY A 378 -2.15 3.27 -0.88
CA GLY A 378 -2.97 2.45 -1.78
C GLY A 378 -2.67 0.94 -1.74
N ASN A 379 -1.53 0.53 -1.20
CA ASN A 379 -1.08 -0.86 -1.20
C ASN A 379 -0.71 -1.33 0.22
N GLN A 380 -1.58 -2.14 0.82
CA GLN A 380 -1.42 -2.69 2.17
C GLN A 380 -0.09 -3.44 2.36
N ARG A 381 0.32 -4.25 1.37
CA ARG A 381 1.55 -5.05 1.47
C ARG A 381 2.80 -4.16 1.52
N ALA A 382 2.85 -3.12 0.70
CA ALA A 382 3.96 -2.16 0.74
C ALA A 382 4.03 -1.46 2.10
N TYR A 383 2.88 -1.08 2.66
CA TYR A 383 2.80 -0.50 4.00
C TYR A 383 3.33 -1.48 5.08
N GLU A 384 2.86 -2.72 5.08
CA GLU A 384 3.24 -3.74 6.08
C GLU A 384 4.74 -4.04 6.05
N VAL A 385 5.32 -4.19 4.85
CA VAL A 385 6.76 -4.42 4.69
C VAL A 385 7.56 -3.24 5.23
N LEU A 386 7.16 -2.00 4.95
CA LEU A 386 7.81 -0.82 5.49
C LEU A 386 7.68 -0.76 7.02
N ALA A 387 6.48 -0.91 7.55
CA ALA A 387 6.20 -0.88 8.99
C ALA A 387 7.02 -1.94 9.74
N HIS A 388 7.09 -3.17 9.22
CA HIS A 388 7.90 -4.25 9.78
C HIS A 388 9.40 -3.88 9.87
N ARG A 389 9.96 -3.23 8.83
CA ARG A 389 11.36 -2.79 8.79
C ARG A 389 11.64 -1.67 9.80
N LEU A 390 10.73 -0.70 9.90
CA LEU A 390 10.83 0.40 10.89
C LEU A 390 10.75 -0.15 12.31
N LYS A 391 9.80 -1.05 12.58
CA LYS A 391 9.65 -1.75 13.85
C LYS A 391 10.87 -2.57 14.24
N ALA A 392 11.48 -3.27 13.30
CA ALA A 392 12.71 -4.03 13.55
C ALA A 392 13.85 -3.10 14.02
N SER A 393 13.93 -1.88 13.49
CA SER A 393 14.93 -0.88 13.90
C SER A 393 14.62 -0.32 15.29
N ILE A 394 13.36 -0.04 15.58
CA ILE A 394 12.89 0.35 16.92
C ILE A 394 13.20 -0.74 17.95
N PHE A 395 12.93 -2.01 17.62
CA PHE A 395 13.17 -3.15 18.51
C PHE A 395 14.66 -3.29 18.86
N ARG A 396 15.55 -3.15 17.87
CA ARG A 396 17.01 -3.16 18.10
C ARG A 396 17.45 -2.06 19.07
N TRP A 397 16.86 -0.87 18.96
CA TRP A 397 17.12 0.22 19.89
C TRP A 397 16.59 -0.09 21.30
N THR A 398 15.36 -0.58 21.43
CA THR A 398 14.79 -0.90 22.74
C THR A 398 15.57 -2.01 23.46
N ASP A 399 16.01 -3.05 22.73
CA ASP A 399 16.84 -4.12 23.27
C ASP A 399 18.22 -3.60 23.71
N ALA A 400 18.87 -2.78 22.88
CA ALA A 400 20.14 -2.14 23.22
C ALA A 400 20.00 -1.25 24.47
N LEU A 401 18.93 -0.46 24.56
CA LEU A 401 18.65 0.42 25.68
C LEU A 401 18.43 -0.38 26.99
N GLU A 402 17.71 -1.50 26.94
CA GLU A 402 17.50 -2.39 28.10
C GLU A 402 18.82 -3.03 28.58
N LYS A 403 19.66 -3.47 27.65
CA LYS A 403 20.99 -4.04 27.95
C LYS A 403 21.93 -3.01 28.59
N VAL A 404 21.87 -1.76 28.14
CA VAL A 404 22.58 -0.64 28.77
C VAL A 404 22.01 -0.36 30.17
N ASN A 405 20.69 -0.33 30.33
CA ASN A 405 20.03 -0.09 31.61
C ASN A 405 20.44 -1.14 32.67
N THR A 406 20.44 -2.40 32.26
CA THR A 406 20.78 -3.55 33.12
C THR A 406 22.29 -3.75 33.29
N ARG A 407 23.14 -2.91 32.67
CA ARG A 407 24.61 -2.99 32.64
C ARG A 407 25.15 -4.36 32.18
N LYS A 408 24.37 -5.10 31.39
CA LYS A 408 24.70 -6.47 30.95
C LYS A 408 25.75 -6.49 29.84
N GLU A 409 25.77 -5.48 28.98
CA GLU A 409 26.70 -5.37 27.84
C GLU A 409 27.34 -3.98 27.75
N LYS A 410 28.56 -3.92 27.21
CA LYS A 410 29.25 -2.67 26.87
C LYS A 410 29.06 -2.40 25.39
N PHE A 411 28.39 -1.30 25.07
CA PHE A 411 28.28 -0.79 23.71
C PHE A 411 29.27 0.36 23.48
N ASP A 412 29.73 0.51 22.23
CA ASP A 412 30.48 1.68 21.80
C ASP A 412 29.54 2.90 21.70
N GLY A 413 30.01 4.09 22.08
CA GLY A 413 29.17 5.30 22.05
C GLY A 413 28.62 5.61 20.65
N ALA A 414 29.44 5.42 19.61
CA ALA A 414 29.05 5.66 18.21
C ALA A 414 27.99 4.68 17.69
N THR A 415 27.98 3.43 18.17
CA THR A 415 26.95 2.45 17.75
C THR A 415 25.61 2.74 18.40
N LEU A 416 25.61 3.18 19.67
CA LEU A 416 24.41 3.65 20.35
C LEU A 416 23.82 4.89 19.69
N GLU A 417 24.65 5.87 19.31
CA GLU A 417 24.19 7.07 18.61
C GLU A 417 23.56 6.73 17.24
N ASN A 418 24.14 5.79 16.49
CA ASN A 418 23.55 5.37 15.23
C ASN A 418 22.21 4.64 15.44
N LEU A 419 22.12 3.73 16.43
CA LEU A 419 20.87 3.03 16.74
C LEU A 419 19.77 3.99 17.23
N GLU A 420 20.12 4.99 18.05
CA GLU A 420 19.20 6.03 18.50
C GLU A 420 18.72 6.88 17.31
N GLY A 421 19.62 7.26 16.40
CA GLY A 421 19.29 8.01 15.19
C GLY A 421 18.35 7.23 14.26
N GLU A 422 18.66 5.96 14.00
CA GLU A 422 17.83 5.06 13.19
C GLU A 422 16.44 4.86 13.83
N ALA A 423 16.36 4.65 15.15
CA ALA A 423 15.09 4.50 15.84
C ALA A 423 14.29 5.80 15.87
N SER A 424 14.94 6.95 16.07
CA SER A 424 14.31 8.27 16.00
C SER A 424 13.62 8.50 14.65
N LYS A 425 14.34 8.23 13.55
CA LYS A 425 13.78 8.36 12.20
C LYS A 425 12.68 7.34 11.94
N ALA A 426 12.79 6.13 12.50
CA ALA A 426 11.77 5.11 12.38
C ALA A 426 10.46 5.51 13.08
N PHE A 427 10.54 6.06 14.29
CA PHE A 427 9.38 6.59 15.00
C PHE A 427 8.74 7.78 14.28
N GLU A 428 9.55 8.70 13.75
CA GLU A 428 9.07 9.84 12.97
C GLU A 428 8.27 9.36 11.76
N THR A 429 8.87 8.47 10.94
CA THR A 429 8.28 7.94 9.71
C THR A 429 7.02 7.12 10.00
N LEU A 430 7.03 6.29 11.06
CA LEU A 430 5.85 5.50 11.44
C LEU A 430 4.69 6.40 11.90
N GLY A 431 4.99 7.49 12.63
CA GLY A 431 3.99 8.48 13.00
C GLY A 431 3.39 9.21 11.79
N GLU A 432 4.20 9.53 10.78
CA GLU A 432 3.75 10.13 9.53
C GLU A 432 2.88 9.17 8.72
N MET A 433 3.24 7.89 8.64
CA MET A 433 2.43 6.84 8.00
C MET A 433 1.02 6.77 8.58
N ILE A 434 0.92 6.84 9.91
CA ILE A 434 -0.36 6.84 10.64
C ILE A 434 -1.14 8.13 10.39
N PHE A 435 -0.48 9.29 10.42
CA PHE A 435 -1.11 10.58 10.09
C PHE A 435 -1.66 10.58 8.65
N ASP A 436 -0.91 10.01 7.72
CA ASP A 436 -1.27 9.57 6.36
C ASP A 436 -2.65 9.00 6.20
N PHE A 437 -2.79 7.88 6.88
CA PHE A 437 -4.00 7.11 6.86
C PHE A 437 -5.18 7.96 7.32
N VAL A 438 -5.01 8.75 8.38
CA VAL A 438 -6.06 9.63 8.92
C VAL A 438 -6.41 10.76 7.95
N ALA A 439 -5.40 11.43 7.38
CA ALA A 439 -5.60 12.57 6.48
C ALA A 439 -6.34 12.16 5.19
N MET A 440 -6.09 10.95 4.70
CA MET A 440 -6.76 10.40 3.51
C MET A 440 -8.13 9.76 3.83
N SER A 441 -8.42 9.49 5.10
CA SER A 441 -9.67 8.84 5.52
C SER A 441 -10.84 9.82 5.50
N ALA A 442 -11.65 9.81 4.43
CA ALA A 442 -12.87 10.63 4.35
C ALA A 442 -13.97 10.17 5.35
N LYS A 443 -14.03 8.87 5.66
CA LYS A 443 -14.93 8.27 6.66
C LYS A 443 -14.13 7.27 7.50
N MET A 444 -14.39 7.23 8.80
CA MET A 444 -13.78 6.21 9.65
C MET A 444 -14.35 4.83 9.33
N PRO A 445 -13.49 3.81 9.18
CA PRO A 445 -13.95 2.44 9.03
C PRO A 445 -14.57 1.93 10.35
N GLN A 446 -15.44 0.92 10.26
CA GLN A 446 -16.06 0.31 11.43
C GLN A 446 -15.05 -0.36 12.37
N ARG A 447 -13.92 -0.82 11.81
CA ARG A 447 -12.74 -1.32 12.54
C ARG A 447 -11.50 -0.80 11.83
N LEU A 448 -10.48 -0.43 12.60
CA LEU A 448 -9.20 -0.05 12.02
C LEU A 448 -8.58 -1.23 11.24
N PRO A 449 -7.97 -0.98 10.07
CA PRO A 449 -7.21 -2.01 9.37
C PRO A 449 -6.09 -2.56 10.26
N PHE A 450 -5.82 -3.87 10.16
CA PHE A 450 -4.85 -4.55 11.02
C PHE A 450 -3.47 -3.89 10.96
N TYR A 451 -2.98 -3.51 9.79
CA TYR A 451 -1.67 -2.86 9.62
C TYR A 451 -1.56 -1.49 10.31
N ILE A 452 -2.66 -0.73 10.40
CA ILE A 452 -2.72 0.54 11.15
C ILE A 452 -2.77 0.27 12.64
N SER A 453 -3.61 -0.69 13.07
CA SER A 453 -3.71 -1.11 14.46
C SER A 453 -2.35 -1.59 14.99
N ASP A 454 -1.69 -2.46 14.24
CA ASP A 454 -0.36 -2.97 14.52
C ASP A 454 0.68 -1.84 14.60
N SER A 455 0.62 -0.84 13.71
CA SER A 455 1.49 0.35 13.76
C SER A 455 1.26 1.19 15.02
N LEU A 456 0.00 1.43 15.39
CA LEU A 456 -0.38 2.16 16.62
C LEU A 456 0.14 1.44 17.87
N MET A 457 0.06 0.12 17.90
CA MET A 457 0.50 -0.67 19.05
C MET A 457 2.00 -0.50 19.34
N THR A 458 2.83 -0.18 18.33
CA THR A 458 4.25 0.17 18.52
C THR A 458 4.44 1.28 19.55
N PHE A 459 3.60 2.32 19.50
CA PHE A 459 3.68 3.46 20.42
C PHE A 459 3.07 3.15 21.79
N SER A 460 2.19 2.15 21.87
CA SER A 460 1.60 1.73 23.14
C SER A 460 2.63 1.18 24.11
N PHE A 461 3.67 0.49 23.64
CA PHE A 461 4.66 -0.16 24.51
C PHE A 461 5.85 0.73 24.88
N VAL A 462 5.92 1.97 24.36
CA VAL A 462 7.05 2.87 24.56
C VAL A 462 6.77 3.83 25.72
N ASP A 463 7.59 3.78 26.77
CA ASP A 463 7.53 4.75 27.88
C ASP A 463 8.46 5.95 27.60
N PRO A 464 7.93 7.15 27.28
CA PRO A 464 8.74 8.33 26.95
C PRO A 464 9.49 8.93 28.16
N TRP A 465 9.17 8.49 29.39
CA TRP A 465 9.75 8.98 30.63
C TRP A 465 11.06 8.26 31.01
N VAL A 466 11.42 7.18 30.31
CA VAL A 466 12.66 6.43 30.60
C VAL A 466 13.87 7.23 30.11
N GLU A 467 14.68 7.70 31.06
CA GLU A 467 15.93 8.42 30.82
C GLU A 467 17.13 7.66 31.40
N ILE A 468 18.09 7.29 30.54
CA ILE A 468 19.32 6.60 30.96
C ILE A 468 20.51 7.56 30.82
N ARG A 469 21.18 7.86 31.93
CA ARG A 469 22.44 8.62 31.92
C ARG A 469 23.61 7.65 31.83
N THR A 470 24.41 7.77 30.77
CA THR A 470 25.59 6.92 30.56
C THR A 470 26.86 7.78 30.60
N PRO A 471 27.96 7.31 31.20
CA PRO A 471 29.25 7.99 31.15
C PRO A 471 29.97 7.85 29.80
N LEU A 472 29.38 7.09 28.86
CA LEU A 472 29.95 6.79 27.55
C LEU A 472 29.77 7.95 26.54
N LEU A 473 28.86 8.89 26.82
CA LEU A 473 28.57 10.05 25.97
C LEU A 473 28.82 11.35 26.77
N PRO A 474 30.09 11.78 26.92
CA PRO A 474 30.41 12.99 27.66
C PRO A 474 29.89 14.24 26.92
N GLY A 475 28.80 14.83 27.42
CA GLY A 475 28.22 16.08 26.90
C GLY A 475 26.73 16.02 26.53
N ARG A 476 26.12 14.83 26.45
CA ARG A 476 24.66 14.66 26.22
C ARG A 476 23.91 14.37 27.53
N SER A 477 22.65 14.83 27.60
CA SER A 477 21.86 14.87 28.83
C SER A 477 21.26 13.52 29.26
N CYS A 478 20.84 12.66 28.33
CA CYS A 478 20.33 11.30 28.59
C CYS A 478 20.00 10.57 27.27
N LEU A 479 20.07 9.23 27.27
CA LEU A 479 19.45 8.38 26.24
C LEU A 479 17.98 8.15 26.60
N ARG A 480 17.08 8.13 25.60
CA ARG A 480 15.64 7.91 25.78
C ARG A 480 15.12 6.79 24.91
N SER A 481 14.00 6.20 25.32
CA SER A 481 13.28 5.17 24.54
C SER A 481 12.76 5.69 23.20
N ILE A 482 12.37 6.97 23.15
CA ILE A 482 11.85 7.67 21.97
C ILE A 482 12.43 9.09 21.91
N SER A 483 12.67 9.59 20.70
CA SER A 483 13.16 10.95 20.46
C SER A 483 12.05 11.99 20.56
N GLU A 484 12.42 13.27 20.68
CA GLU A 484 11.46 14.38 20.68
C GLU A 484 10.70 14.45 19.34
N GLU A 485 11.40 14.26 18.22
CA GLU A 485 10.83 14.23 16.87
C GLU A 485 9.81 13.11 16.70
N GLY A 486 10.15 11.88 17.15
CA GLY A 486 9.24 10.74 17.14
C GLY A 486 7.99 10.99 17.99
N CYS A 487 8.15 11.60 19.17
CA CYS A 487 7.03 12.00 20.03
C CYS A 487 6.12 13.04 19.37
N ARG A 488 6.71 14.02 18.68
CA ARG A 488 5.97 15.07 17.98
C ARG A 488 5.17 14.49 16.80
N SER A 489 5.76 13.56 16.05
CA SER A 489 5.09 12.85 14.95
C SER A 489 3.91 12.02 15.47
N ALA A 490 4.13 11.21 16.52
CA ALA A 490 3.09 10.44 17.18
C ALA A 490 1.94 11.31 17.72
N HIS A 491 2.27 12.43 18.37
CA HIS A 491 1.27 13.38 18.88
C HIS A 491 0.40 13.95 17.74
N LYS A 492 1.00 14.37 16.62
CA LYS A 492 0.26 14.87 15.45
C LYS A 492 -0.70 13.82 14.89
N ALA A 493 -0.25 12.57 14.76
CA ALA A 493 -1.09 11.47 14.29
C ALA A 493 -2.29 11.23 15.22
N ALA A 494 -2.07 11.23 16.54
CA ALA A 494 -3.15 11.01 17.50
C ALA A 494 -4.14 12.17 17.60
N VAL A 495 -3.68 13.42 17.46
CA VAL A 495 -4.56 14.60 17.35
C VAL A 495 -5.40 14.53 16.09
N ALA A 496 -4.82 14.13 14.95
CA ALA A 496 -5.57 13.95 13.71
C ALA A 496 -6.69 12.90 13.88
N PHE A 497 -6.41 11.79 14.57
CA PHE A 497 -7.43 10.81 14.92
C PHE A 497 -8.55 11.41 15.77
N ALA A 498 -8.22 12.19 16.80
CA ALA A 498 -9.19 12.86 17.65
C ALA A 498 -10.13 13.77 16.83
N GLU A 499 -9.59 14.56 15.90
CA GLU A 499 -10.40 15.40 15.00
C GLU A 499 -11.27 14.59 14.05
N LEU A 500 -10.73 13.48 13.52
CA LEU A 500 -11.50 12.58 12.66
C LEU A 500 -12.68 11.94 13.41
N PHE A 501 -12.51 11.59 14.69
CA PHE A 501 -13.62 11.14 15.55
C PHE A 501 -14.68 12.22 15.73
N ARG A 502 -14.28 13.45 16.10
CA ARG A 502 -15.22 14.58 16.25
C ARG A 502 -16.00 14.86 14.98
N CYS A 503 -15.33 14.82 13.83
CA CYS A 503 -15.97 15.01 12.52
C CYS A 503 -16.94 13.88 12.16
N HIS A 504 -16.71 12.67 12.66
CA HIS A 504 -17.61 11.54 12.45
C HIS A 504 -18.83 11.61 13.37
N GLU A 505 -18.64 11.93 14.66
CA GLU A 505 -19.72 12.13 15.62
C GLU A 505 -20.66 13.25 15.19
N ALA A 506 -20.13 14.39 14.72
CA ALA A 506 -20.92 15.49 14.18
C ALA A 506 -21.77 15.05 12.97
N ARG A 507 -21.24 14.17 12.12
CA ARG A 507 -21.97 13.59 11.00
C ARG A 507 -23.09 12.67 11.48
N LEU A 508 -22.82 11.77 12.43
CA LEU A 508 -23.84 10.87 13.00
C LEU A 508 -24.97 11.64 13.69
N ALA A 509 -24.65 12.71 14.43
CA ALA A 509 -25.65 13.56 15.09
C ALA A 509 -26.61 14.25 14.10
N SER A 510 -26.21 14.45 12.85
CA SER A 510 -27.07 15.02 11.79
C SER A 510 -28.07 14.03 11.19
N PHE A 511 -27.85 12.72 11.33
CA PHE A 511 -28.73 11.67 10.82
C PHE A 511 -29.71 11.20 11.92
N SER A 512 -30.81 11.93 12.06
CA SER A 512 -31.94 11.63 12.96
C SER A 512 -32.72 10.37 12.53
N SER A 513 -32.20 9.16 12.82
CA SER A 513 -32.95 7.91 12.67
C SER A 513 -32.68 6.98 13.84
N ASP A 514 -33.75 6.45 14.45
CA ASP A 514 -33.83 5.54 15.62
C ASP A 514 -33.07 4.19 15.49
N LYS A 515 -32.14 4.06 14.54
CA LYS A 515 -31.24 2.91 14.37
C LYS A 515 -29.79 3.38 14.28
N VAL A 516 -29.32 4.13 15.27
CA VAL A 516 -27.88 4.41 15.42
C VAL A 516 -27.19 3.12 15.86
N GLN A 517 -26.65 2.35 14.92
CA GLN A 517 -25.71 1.29 15.26
C GLN A 517 -24.56 1.90 16.07
N SER A 518 -24.23 1.30 17.21
CA SER A 518 -23.16 1.81 18.07
C SER A 518 -21.84 1.81 17.30
N PHE A 519 -21.37 2.98 16.91
CA PHE A 519 -20.10 3.15 16.23
C PHE A 519 -18.97 2.93 17.25
N LYS A 520 -18.24 1.82 17.14
CA LYS A 520 -17.18 1.40 18.08
C LYS A 520 -15.88 1.11 17.31
N PRO A 521 -15.22 2.14 16.74
CA PRO A 521 -14.11 1.96 15.81
C PRO A 521 -12.83 1.45 16.50
N LEU A 522 -12.64 1.77 17.78
CA LEU A 522 -11.41 1.50 18.52
C LEU A 522 -11.59 0.40 19.57
N THR A 523 -10.64 -0.52 19.60
CA THR A 523 -10.37 -1.42 20.74
C THR A 523 -9.82 -0.64 21.93
N THR A 524 -9.91 -1.22 23.13
CA THR A 524 -9.33 -0.61 24.35
C THR A 524 -7.81 -0.42 24.21
N ALA A 525 -7.13 -1.32 23.50
CA ALA A 525 -5.70 -1.24 23.26
C ALA A 525 -5.33 -0.06 22.34
N GLU A 526 -6.06 0.13 21.24
CA GLU A 526 -5.86 1.25 20.32
C GLU A 526 -6.19 2.60 20.97
N LEU A 527 -7.27 2.66 21.78
CA LEU A 527 -7.59 3.84 22.56
C LEU A 527 -6.45 4.20 23.53
N THR A 528 -5.89 3.19 24.21
CA THR A 528 -4.75 3.39 25.12
C THR A 528 -3.52 3.89 24.36
N ALA A 529 -3.24 3.33 23.18
CA ALA A 529 -2.14 3.76 22.33
C ALA A 529 -2.29 5.23 21.92
N LEU A 530 -3.48 5.64 21.46
CA LEU A 530 -3.76 7.03 21.07
C LEU A 530 -3.60 7.99 22.26
N VAL A 531 -4.11 7.64 23.44
CA VAL A 531 -3.94 8.46 24.66
C VAL A 531 -2.46 8.61 25.01
N ARG A 532 -1.69 7.52 24.97
CA ARG A 532 -0.22 7.56 25.17
C ARG A 532 0.48 8.45 24.15
N MET A 533 0.13 8.31 22.87
CA MET A 533 0.69 9.12 21.78
C MET A 533 0.44 10.62 21.96
N VAL A 534 -0.78 11.00 22.37
CA VAL A 534 -1.11 12.41 22.67
C VAL A 534 -0.25 12.94 23.82
N LEU A 535 0.03 12.12 24.83
CA LEU A 535 0.74 12.53 26.04
C LEU A 535 2.27 12.50 25.92
N HIS A 536 2.86 11.83 24.92
CA HIS A 536 4.32 11.75 24.75
C HIS A 536 5.07 13.09 24.87
N PRO A 537 4.60 14.22 24.30
CA PRO A 537 5.30 15.50 24.42
C PRO A 537 5.42 16.01 25.86
N THR A 538 4.53 15.58 26.77
CA THR A 538 4.53 16.04 28.17
C THR A 538 5.79 15.61 28.91
N ALA A 539 6.39 14.47 28.56
CA ALA A 539 7.63 13.99 29.15
C ALA A 539 8.81 14.95 28.89
N PHE A 540 8.85 15.57 27.70
CA PHE A 540 9.91 16.49 27.27
C PHE A 540 9.69 17.93 27.77
N ASN A 541 8.44 18.26 28.09
CA ASN A 541 8.02 19.57 28.56
C ASN A 541 7.95 19.66 30.10
N THR A 542 8.49 18.66 30.82
CA THR A 542 8.72 18.79 32.25
C THR A 542 9.99 19.61 32.46
N GLY A 543 9.94 20.64 33.30
CA GLY A 543 11.09 21.52 33.51
C GLY A 543 12.34 20.70 33.86
N ARG A 544 13.46 20.98 33.20
CA ARG A 544 14.79 20.43 33.57
C ARG A 544 15.04 20.69 35.07
N PRO A 545 15.98 19.97 35.72
CA PRO A 545 16.27 20.14 37.14
C PRO A 545 16.51 21.60 37.60
N ASP A 546 16.83 22.51 36.67
CA ASP A 546 16.87 23.95 36.88
C ASP A 546 15.69 24.68 36.17
N GLY A 547 14.54 24.79 36.83
CA GLY A 547 13.67 25.97 36.76
C GLY A 547 12.83 26.25 35.50
N GLN A 548 11.50 26.22 35.68
CA GLN A 548 10.43 26.85 34.88
C GLN A 548 10.21 26.34 33.44
N GLN A 549 9.03 25.74 33.23
CA GLN A 549 8.45 25.50 31.90
C GLN A 549 8.22 26.83 31.18
N SER A 550 8.60 26.89 29.88
CA SER A 550 8.23 28.01 29.02
C SER A 550 6.72 28.09 28.79
N VAL A 551 6.21 29.27 28.42
CA VAL A 551 4.79 29.47 28.11
C VAL A 551 4.33 28.52 27.00
N ALA A 552 5.12 28.37 25.94
CA ALA A 552 4.81 27.46 24.83
C ALA A 552 4.75 25.98 25.27
N GLN A 553 5.62 25.55 26.19
CA GLN A 553 5.59 24.19 26.75
C GLN A 553 4.34 23.96 27.61
N ARG A 554 3.93 24.95 28.40
CA ARG A 554 2.68 24.90 29.18
C ARG A 554 1.47 24.77 28.27
N GLU A 555 1.36 25.62 27.25
CA GLU A 555 0.27 25.58 26.27
C GLU A 555 0.24 24.26 25.48
N ALA A 556 1.41 23.71 25.13
CA ALA A 556 1.50 22.40 24.49
C ALA A 556 1.02 21.27 25.42
N ASN A 557 1.43 21.29 26.69
CA ASN A 557 0.98 20.32 27.69
C ASN A 557 -0.52 20.41 27.94
N GLU A 558 -1.07 21.63 28.03
CA GLU A 558 -2.51 21.82 28.20
C GLU A 558 -3.31 21.30 27.01
N ARG A 559 -2.86 21.56 25.77
CA ARG A 559 -3.49 21.01 24.57
C ARG A 559 -3.44 19.48 24.53
N ALA A 560 -2.31 18.89 24.87
CA ALA A 560 -2.16 17.44 24.95
C ALA A 560 -3.10 16.83 26.01
N LEU A 561 -3.12 17.40 27.22
CA LEU A 561 -3.98 16.92 28.31
C LEU A 561 -5.48 17.06 27.99
N ASN A 562 -5.89 18.15 27.34
CA ASN A 562 -7.28 18.32 26.89
C ASN A 562 -7.65 17.27 25.83
N CYS A 563 -6.80 17.07 24.82
CA CYS A 563 -7.04 16.06 23.80
C CYS A 563 -7.09 14.63 24.38
N ALA A 564 -6.23 14.31 25.35
CA ALA A 564 -6.25 13.02 26.04
C ALA A 564 -7.55 12.82 26.85
N SER A 565 -8.01 13.87 27.52
CA SER A 565 -9.31 13.87 28.22
C SER A 565 -10.46 13.61 27.26
N ASP A 566 -10.49 14.30 26.11
CA ASP A 566 -11.53 14.11 25.10
C ASP A 566 -11.53 12.68 24.56
N LEU A 567 -10.35 12.11 24.26
CA LEU A 567 -10.21 10.73 23.80
C LEU A 567 -10.75 9.72 24.83
N LEU A 568 -10.45 9.91 26.12
CA LEU A 568 -10.98 9.04 27.20
C LEU A 568 -12.51 9.16 27.36
N MET A 569 -13.10 10.26 26.90
CA MET A 569 -14.53 10.55 27.00
C MET A 569 -15.32 10.17 25.74
N LEU A 570 -14.66 9.87 24.61
CA LEU A 570 -15.29 9.49 23.32
C LEU A 570 -16.36 8.38 23.43
N ASN A 571 -16.23 7.45 24.39
CA ASN A 571 -17.14 6.32 24.54
C ASN A 571 -18.15 6.45 25.69
N LYS A 572 -18.27 7.62 26.32
CA LYS A 572 -19.29 7.86 27.37
C LYS A 572 -20.58 8.37 26.73
N ASP A 573 -21.35 7.48 26.10
CA ASP A 573 -22.73 7.78 25.77
C ASP A 573 -23.61 7.63 27.04
N PRO A 574 -24.21 8.71 27.57
CA PRO A 574 -25.03 8.63 28.78
C PRO A 574 -26.33 7.82 28.60
N MET A 575 -26.73 7.52 27.35
CA MET A 575 -28.00 6.85 27.04
C MET A 575 -27.87 5.32 26.86
N ILE A 576 -26.67 4.77 26.66
CA ILE A 576 -26.47 3.35 26.31
C ILE A 576 -25.80 2.60 27.46
N ARG A 577 -26.55 1.70 28.13
CA ARG A 577 -26.08 0.85 29.25
C ARG A 577 -25.07 -0.25 28.87
N GLU A 578 -24.65 -0.35 27.61
CA GLU A 578 -23.72 -1.38 27.14
C GLU A 578 -22.25 -0.89 27.13
N ARG A 579 -21.44 -1.49 28.03
CA ARG A 579 -19.96 -1.52 28.06
C ARG A 579 -19.28 -0.40 27.25
N SER A 580 -19.26 0.82 27.81
CA SER A 580 -18.33 1.88 27.39
C SER A 580 -16.91 1.31 27.45
N ARG A 581 -16.19 1.25 26.33
CA ARG A 581 -14.77 0.83 26.32
C ARG A 581 -13.96 1.93 27.01
N THR A 582 -13.60 1.68 28.26
CA THR A 582 -12.79 2.56 29.10
C THR A 582 -11.34 2.10 29.05
N SER A 583 -10.40 3.02 28.81
CA SER A 583 -8.98 2.77 29.03
C SER A 583 -8.60 3.21 30.44
N ASP A 584 -8.24 2.23 31.29
CA ASP A 584 -7.71 2.45 32.63
C ASP A 584 -6.21 2.78 32.61
N VAL A 585 -5.44 2.08 31.77
CA VAL A 585 -4.02 2.36 31.52
C VAL A 585 -3.82 3.76 30.95
N GLY A 586 -4.66 4.19 29.99
CA GLY A 586 -4.59 5.54 29.42
C GLY A 586 -4.92 6.63 30.46
N ALA A 587 -5.88 6.38 31.35
CA ALA A 587 -6.17 7.27 32.46
C ALA A 587 -5.01 7.34 33.46
N MET A 588 -4.31 6.23 33.70
CA MET A 588 -3.10 6.21 34.54
C MET A 588 -1.96 7.04 33.95
N GLU A 589 -1.75 6.97 32.63
CA GLU A 589 -0.74 7.79 31.94
C GLU A 589 -1.09 9.28 31.95
N MET A 590 -2.38 9.61 31.83
CA MET A 590 -2.86 10.98 31.99
C MET A 590 -2.61 11.48 33.42
N LEU A 591 -2.87 10.65 34.44
CA LEU A 591 -2.60 10.98 35.85
C LEU A 591 -1.11 11.23 36.08
N ARG A 592 -0.24 10.34 35.57
CA ARG A 592 1.21 10.48 35.59
C ARG A 592 1.66 11.80 34.96
N SER A 593 1.15 12.10 33.76
CA SER A 593 1.50 13.31 33.01
C SER A 593 1.04 14.58 33.74
N CYS A 594 -0.18 14.60 34.29
CA CYS A 594 -0.68 15.69 35.12
C CYS A 594 0.20 15.93 36.35
N TRP A 595 0.61 14.87 37.04
CA TRP A 595 1.43 14.96 38.26
C TRP A 595 2.80 15.60 37.99
N PHE A 596 3.50 15.14 36.97
CA PHE A 596 4.85 15.64 36.66
C PHE A 596 4.84 17.01 35.99
N THR A 597 3.83 17.34 35.17
CA THR A 597 3.73 18.66 34.53
C THR A 597 3.29 19.77 35.50
N SER A 598 2.58 19.44 36.58
CA SER A 598 2.09 20.38 37.60
C SER A 598 3.04 20.56 38.78
N SER A 599 4.31 20.18 38.65
CA SER A 599 5.29 20.21 39.74
C SER A 599 4.83 19.46 40.99
N GLN A 600 4.15 18.32 40.80
CA GLN A 600 3.65 17.45 41.89
C GLN A 600 2.61 18.14 42.78
N SER A 601 1.76 18.97 42.18
CA SER A 601 0.61 19.59 42.86
C SER A 601 -0.71 18.94 42.43
N VAL A 602 -1.68 18.95 43.33
CA VAL A 602 -3.01 18.40 43.05
C VAL A 602 -3.83 19.47 42.35
N THR A 603 -4.10 19.27 41.06
CA THR A 603 -4.92 20.17 40.24
C THR A 603 -6.33 19.62 40.05
N GLU A 604 -7.27 20.43 39.56
CA GLU A 604 -8.64 19.98 39.23
C GLU A 604 -8.63 18.81 38.23
N ARG A 605 -7.70 18.79 37.27
CA ARG A 605 -7.53 17.68 36.33
C ARG A 605 -7.06 16.39 37.01
N VAL A 606 -6.26 16.47 38.07
CA VAL A 606 -5.89 15.29 38.86
C VAL A 606 -7.15 14.70 39.51
N TRP A 607 -8.02 15.56 40.04
CA TRP A 607 -9.32 15.14 40.60
C TRP A 607 -10.23 14.51 39.55
N SER A 608 -10.37 15.10 38.35
CA SER A 608 -11.22 14.54 37.30
C SER A 608 -10.76 13.16 36.82
N VAL A 609 -9.45 12.92 36.78
CA VAL A 609 -8.89 11.61 36.43
C VAL A 609 -9.08 10.60 37.57
N LEU A 610 -8.93 11.02 38.83
CA LEU A 610 -9.23 10.17 39.99
C LEU A 610 -10.72 9.79 40.05
N GLU A 611 -11.61 10.71 39.73
CA GLU A 611 -13.05 10.45 39.58
C GLU A 611 -13.33 9.43 38.47
N TYR A 612 -12.67 9.59 37.32
CA TYR A 612 -12.76 8.62 36.22
C TYR A 612 -12.34 7.22 36.68
N LEU A 613 -11.17 7.09 37.33
CA LEU A 613 -10.66 5.82 37.85
C LEU A 613 -11.56 5.22 38.95
N ALA A 614 -12.14 6.07 39.81
CA ALA A 614 -13.11 5.66 40.82
C ALA A 614 -14.43 5.16 40.19
N GLY A 615 -14.82 5.69 39.04
CA GLY A 615 -16.01 5.26 38.28
C GLY A 615 -15.85 3.93 37.54
N LEU A 616 -14.63 3.42 37.33
CA LEU A 616 -14.40 2.15 36.62
C LEU A 616 -14.88 0.94 37.42
N LYS A 617 -15.50 -0.05 36.77
CA LYS A 617 -15.97 -1.26 37.48
C LYS A 617 -14.82 -2.18 37.92
N TYR A 618 -13.78 -2.30 37.10
CA TYR A 618 -12.60 -3.12 37.35
C TYR A 618 -11.35 -2.41 36.84
N ILE A 619 -10.20 -2.71 37.43
CA ILE A 619 -8.87 -2.28 36.97
C ILE A 619 -8.18 -3.50 36.34
N SER A 620 -7.61 -3.33 35.16
CA SER A 620 -6.87 -4.38 34.46
C SER A 620 -5.53 -4.67 35.15
N GLY A 621 -5.04 -5.91 35.00
CA GLY A 621 -3.72 -6.28 35.53
C GLY A 621 -2.57 -5.43 34.94
N ARG A 622 -2.69 -5.00 33.68
CA ARG A 622 -1.72 -4.08 33.05
C ARG A 622 -1.69 -2.71 33.71
N CYS A 623 -2.83 -2.19 34.18
CA CYS A 623 -2.89 -0.94 34.91
C CYS A 623 -2.33 -1.08 36.34
N ALA A 624 -2.46 -2.27 36.95
CA ALA A 624 -1.89 -2.54 38.27
C ALA A 624 -0.35 -2.69 38.23
N GLN A 625 0.19 -3.26 37.15
CA GLN A 625 1.64 -3.38 36.87
C GLN A 625 2.24 -2.11 36.22
N HIS A 626 1.52 -1.00 36.27
CA HIS A 626 1.99 0.23 35.63
C HIS A 626 3.16 0.83 36.43
N VAL A 627 4.18 1.37 35.73
CA VAL A 627 5.41 1.94 36.36
C VAL A 627 5.08 2.96 37.46
N PHE A 628 4.07 3.80 37.23
CA PHE A 628 3.58 4.81 38.19
C PHE A 628 2.96 4.23 39.49
N VAL A 629 2.61 2.94 39.47
CA VAL A 629 2.13 2.19 40.65
C VAL A 629 3.32 1.52 41.33
N GLU A 630 4.20 0.89 40.55
CA GLU A 630 5.39 0.17 41.04
C GLU A 630 6.41 1.09 41.73
N ASP A 631 6.62 2.31 41.20
CA ASP A 631 7.52 3.32 41.77
C ASP A 631 6.96 4.04 43.01
N GLY A 632 5.73 3.70 43.39
CA GLY A 632 4.97 4.25 44.50
C GLY A 632 4.43 5.68 44.28
N SER A 633 4.59 6.24 43.08
CA SER A 633 4.18 7.62 42.77
C SER A 633 2.66 7.81 42.84
N LEU A 634 1.86 6.80 42.45
CA LEU A 634 0.40 6.83 42.62
C LEU A 634 0.00 7.03 44.09
N TRP A 635 0.67 6.36 45.03
CA TRP A 635 0.37 6.52 46.46
C TRP A 635 0.69 7.93 46.93
N ARG A 636 1.80 8.53 46.45
CA ARG A 636 2.12 9.93 46.74
C ARG A 636 1.06 10.90 46.20
N VAL A 637 0.50 10.63 45.02
CA VAL A 637 -0.62 11.43 44.49
C VAL A 637 -1.85 11.32 45.39
N LEU A 638 -2.21 10.11 45.83
CA LEU A 638 -3.37 9.88 46.70
C LEU A 638 -3.18 10.51 48.08
N ASP A 639 -1.96 10.46 48.62
CA ASP A 639 -1.61 11.08 49.90
C ASP A 639 -1.61 12.61 49.78
N ALA A 640 -1.09 13.16 48.68
CA ALA A 640 -1.15 14.60 48.39
C ALA A 640 -2.59 15.08 48.15
N ALA A 641 -3.43 14.27 47.48
CA ALA A 641 -4.85 14.55 47.31
C ALA A 641 -5.59 14.55 48.64
N GLU A 642 -5.32 13.57 49.52
CA GLU A 642 -5.87 13.54 50.88
C GLU A 642 -5.39 14.74 51.71
N ALA A 643 -4.11 15.13 51.59
CA ALA A 643 -3.56 16.30 52.27
C ALA A 643 -4.17 17.62 51.77
N SER A 644 -4.48 17.74 50.47
CA SER A 644 -5.09 18.94 49.89
C SER A 644 -6.50 19.23 50.42
N LEU A 645 -7.17 18.22 50.99
CA LEU A 645 -8.49 18.37 51.63
C LEU A 645 -8.40 18.98 53.04
N VAL A 646 -7.20 19.05 53.62
CA VAL A 646 -6.93 19.58 54.96
C VAL A 646 -6.32 20.99 54.81
N PRO A 647 -7.00 22.06 55.26
CA PRO A 647 -6.45 23.41 55.20
C PRO A 647 -5.11 23.53 55.94
N GLU A 648 -4.16 24.28 55.37
CA GLU A 648 -2.84 24.49 55.96
C GLU A 648 -2.92 24.89 57.45
N GLY A 649 -2.21 24.14 58.31
CA GLY A 649 -2.11 24.42 59.74
C GLY A 649 -3.17 23.77 60.64
N LYS A 650 -4.03 22.89 60.13
CA LYS A 650 -5.00 22.11 60.94
C LYS A 650 -4.78 20.61 60.82
N THR A 651 -4.95 19.88 61.91
CA THR A 651 -4.94 18.41 61.91
C THR A 651 -6.29 17.86 61.45
N ARG A 652 -6.32 16.62 60.95
CA ARG A 652 -7.56 15.90 60.52
C ARG A 652 -8.66 15.91 61.61
N ALA A 653 -8.27 15.99 62.87
CA ALA A 653 -9.16 16.09 64.03
C ALA A 653 -9.81 17.49 64.20
N GLU A 654 -9.18 18.56 63.71
CA GLU A 654 -9.62 19.96 63.89
C GLU A 654 -10.52 20.48 62.76
N VAL A 655 -10.50 19.82 61.59
CA VAL A 655 -11.25 20.26 60.39
C VAL A 655 -12.63 19.60 60.30
N GLY A 656 -12.84 18.49 61.01
CA GLY A 656 -14.13 17.80 61.03
C GLY A 656 -14.61 17.36 59.64
N ILE A 657 -13.69 16.92 58.76
CA ILE A 657 -14.07 16.42 57.44
C ILE A 657 -14.89 15.13 57.66
N PRO A 658 -16.19 15.10 57.27
CA PRO A 658 -16.99 13.90 57.44
C PRO A 658 -16.41 12.77 56.60
N ALA A 659 -16.34 11.56 57.16
CA ALA A 659 -15.89 10.36 56.46
C ALA A 659 -16.68 10.06 55.16
N ASN A 660 -17.83 10.74 54.97
CA ASN A 660 -18.71 10.69 53.81
C ASN A 660 -18.46 11.81 52.76
N SER A 661 -17.35 12.56 52.83
CA SER A 661 -17.01 13.50 51.75
C SER A 661 -16.82 12.75 50.42
N PRO A 662 -17.42 13.22 49.30
CA PRO A 662 -17.34 12.54 48.01
C PRO A 662 -15.89 12.38 47.53
N GLN A 663 -15.02 13.36 47.82
CA GLN A 663 -13.60 13.32 47.47
C GLN A 663 -12.82 12.26 48.28
N ILE A 664 -13.17 12.04 49.55
CA ILE A 664 -12.61 10.96 50.37
C ILE A 664 -13.10 9.60 49.87
N GLN A 665 -14.36 9.50 49.44
CA GLN A 665 -14.90 8.27 48.84
C GLN A 665 -14.19 7.92 47.53
N ILE A 666 -13.89 8.91 46.69
CA ILE A 666 -13.10 8.73 45.45
C ILE A 666 -11.70 8.18 45.78
N ILE A 667 -10.97 8.82 46.70
CA ILE A 667 -9.62 8.37 47.11
C ILE A 667 -9.67 6.93 47.65
N ASN A 668 -10.61 6.64 48.55
CA ASN A 668 -10.75 5.32 49.14
C ASN A 668 -11.14 4.27 48.09
N ALA A 669 -12.04 4.59 47.15
CA ALA A 669 -12.41 3.69 46.07
C ALA A 669 -11.21 3.32 45.18
N VAL A 670 -10.37 4.30 44.83
CA VAL A 670 -9.14 4.04 44.05
C VAL A 670 -8.15 3.20 44.88
N ARG A 671 -7.89 3.56 46.15
CA ARG A 671 -7.00 2.79 47.03
C ARG A 671 -7.45 1.33 47.18
N THR A 672 -8.73 1.09 47.39
CA THR A 672 -9.29 -0.27 47.56
C THR A 672 -9.08 -1.11 46.31
N LYS A 673 -9.40 -0.58 45.12
CA LYS A 673 -9.24 -1.32 43.85
C LYS A 673 -7.79 -1.74 43.57
N PHE A 674 -6.81 -0.88 43.88
CA PHE A 674 -5.40 -1.23 43.71
C PHE A 674 -4.89 -2.17 44.81
N LYS A 675 -5.35 -2.02 46.05
CA LYS A 675 -4.97 -2.93 47.17
C LYS A 675 -5.52 -4.35 47.00
N GLU A 676 -6.77 -4.49 46.55
CA GLU A 676 -7.39 -5.79 46.26
C GLU A 676 -6.60 -6.55 45.19
N HIS A 677 -6.08 -5.84 44.17
CA HIS A 677 -5.29 -6.44 43.09
C HIS A 677 -3.86 -6.81 43.52
N VAL A 678 -3.23 -6.00 44.38
CA VAL A 678 -1.92 -6.31 44.98
C VAL A 678 -2.01 -7.52 45.91
N ALA A 679 -3.11 -7.64 46.67
CA ALA A 679 -3.36 -8.79 47.56
C ALA A 679 -3.67 -10.10 46.81
N SER A 680 -4.22 -10.04 45.59
CA SER A 680 -4.45 -11.22 44.75
C SER A 680 -3.23 -11.70 43.96
N ASN A 681 -2.17 -10.89 43.85
CA ASN A 681 -0.95 -11.18 43.07
C ASN A 681 0.30 -11.39 43.95
N THR A 682 0.20 -11.39 45.27
CA THR A 682 1.27 -11.90 46.14
C THR A 682 1.36 -13.41 45.97
N PRO A 683 2.50 -13.98 45.53
CA PRO A 683 2.69 -15.42 45.52
C PRO A 683 2.68 -15.92 46.98
N GLU A 684 1.94 -17.01 47.24
CA GLU A 684 2.24 -17.88 48.39
C GLU A 684 3.61 -18.55 48.21
#